data_AF-A0A833RQW7-F1
#
_entry.id   AF-A0A833RQW7-F1
#
_cell.length_a   1.000
_cell.length_b   1.000
_cell.length_c   1.000
_cell.angle_alpha   90.00
_cell.angle_beta   90.00
_cell.angle_gamma   90.00
#
_symmetry.space_group_name_H-M   'P 1'
#
loop_
_entity.id
_entity.type
_entity.pdbx_description
1 polymer ?
#
loop_
_entity_poly.entity_id
_entity_poly.type
_entity_poly.pdbx_seq_one_letter_code
_entity_poly.pdbx_strand_id
1 'polypeptide(L)'
;MVPPPPLFSGTSPFSPTSRHGQVSLPDPVEYMIAGICTEKLVPPPDHLTRQELDRLGEFESLKILGVIASSSTVHNFSRFIMFLAKKSQSRIPMAHNAEGLFTRQSGCLSGPHDGDNSDTSSVGWEMVERESIRFDQEMATPDRIVNSPPTVSKQLLHFRANSMGNDNMVRRRLDMEMDQARLQNYDNHCHSSIPQRARHLCQRVISPQMKTLGDFEFRRRFLILSYLGRAKLEETVSMELLSNLTYMTMEAFEFQIWKEFGMKNIKPSDRRKILDSDIDKTHVYHCHVDLQGNYTFKGPFLESTTTHLQRVLGDENILQVKFEEVSQEKKSNSDFYDYYYDVYHRVAEQGIELGLRRYQFLMYKDGGKEEKKKSGMKSSVKCYFVCTSSGWDRDRNNDFLYGKTVNQIRLHLMHIHTVPSLAKYISRLSLVLSKTLKLDIDLSDPELRVETIPDIHCKDGSTELEGIHTDGTGFISEDLALQCPIYVSKGNIQAGRDGLSPASAKRQKIYDNDGPPLLMQVRLFYNGLCAKGTLLVNRLLPKKTIQIRPSMIKVKPDPSMRPIVQPFNSLEVVKTSSRPKKVRLSRYLIALLHFGGVPAEFFLGLLSTALAEAECSRYDRRAAFKVALNNEGIDNDCMTARMIYSGMPLDEPYLQYRLGFMMGEERKGLQAGKILISDSYYLMGTTDPTGVLCANQVCIILDKGQLSGEVLVYRHPGQHPGDIHRLQATFVEGMERVVGDSKFAIFFPAVGPRSLADEMANSDFDGDMYWVSRHPELLKYFKPNPPWLAPKEDSSKNGGENISPDNKNEDELERFLFHIFLNNRFNPR
;
A
#
# COMPACT_ATOMS: atom_id res chain seq x y z
N MET A 1 -3.07 -79.50 -21.96
CA MET A 1 -3.61 -79.58 -23.33
C MET A 1 -4.36 -78.29 -23.60
N VAL A 2 -3.70 -77.30 -24.18
CA VAL A 2 -4.27 -75.97 -24.38
C VAL A 2 -4.12 -75.66 -25.87
N PRO A 3 -5.22 -75.53 -26.62
CA PRO A 3 -5.16 -75.38 -28.06
C PRO A 3 -5.22 -73.90 -28.50
N PRO A 4 -4.90 -73.66 -29.78
CA PRO A 4 -4.54 -72.37 -30.37
C PRO A 4 -5.77 -71.67 -31.00
N PRO A 5 -5.60 -70.54 -31.71
CA PRO A 5 -6.72 -69.71 -32.17
C PRO A 5 -7.16 -70.07 -33.60
N PRO A 6 -8.31 -69.55 -34.06
CA PRO A 6 -8.49 -69.30 -35.49
C PRO A 6 -8.96 -67.88 -35.81
N LEU A 7 -8.43 -67.39 -36.94
CA LEU A 7 -8.94 -66.27 -37.75
C LEU A 7 -10.26 -66.68 -38.42
N PHE A 8 -11.23 -65.76 -38.56
CA PHE A 8 -12.14 -65.73 -39.72
C PHE A 8 -12.81 -64.36 -39.93
N SER A 9 -13.18 -64.17 -41.18
CA SER A 9 -13.60 -62.99 -41.95
C SER A 9 -15.10 -62.60 -41.86
N GLY A 10 -15.38 -61.32 -42.10
CA GLY A 10 -16.27 -60.88 -43.20
C GLY A 10 -17.80 -60.88 -43.05
N THR A 11 -18.35 -59.65 -42.98
CA THR A 11 -19.64 -59.13 -43.52
C THR A 11 -21.01 -59.49 -42.90
N SER A 12 -21.73 -58.48 -42.38
CA SER A 12 -23.16 -58.14 -42.65
C SER A 12 -23.54 -56.78 -41.97
N PRO A 13 -24.67 -56.10 -42.27
CA PRO A 13 -24.65 -54.75 -42.84
C PRO A 13 -25.34 -53.62 -42.03
N PHE A 14 -25.07 -52.39 -42.49
CA PHE A 14 -25.65 -51.11 -42.06
C PHE A 14 -27.18 -51.04 -42.18
N SER A 15 -27.82 -50.46 -41.15
CA SER A 15 -28.99 -49.56 -41.22
C SER A 15 -29.10 -48.73 -39.93
N PRO A 16 -29.59 -47.47 -39.96
CA PRO A 16 -29.07 -46.41 -39.09
C PRO A 16 -30.08 -45.87 -38.08
N THR A 17 -29.61 -45.50 -36.87
CA THR A 17 -30.23 -44.40 -36.09
C THR A 17 -29.29 -43.78 -35.05
N SER A 18 -29.40 -42.45 -34.97
CA SER A 18 -29.11 -41.51 -33.88
C SER A 18 -27.75 -40.78 -33.84
N ARG A 19 -27.87 -39.46 -33.99
CA ARG A 19 -26.88 -38.40 -33.77
C ARG A 19 -26.54 -38.32 -32.27
N HIS A 20 -25.27 -38.22 -31.89
CA HIS A 20 -24.86 -37.52 -30.65
C HIS A 20 -23.36 -37.15 -30.69
N GLY A 21 -23.06 -35.92 -30.26
CA GLY A 21 -21.69 -35.46 -30.02
C GLY A 21 -21.50 -33.93 -30.11
N GLN A 22 -22.39 -33.13 -29.52
CA GLN A 22 -22.18 -31.67 -29.39
C GLN A 22 -21.93 -31.35 -27.90
N VAL A 23 -20.82 -30.68 -27.60
CA VAL A 23 -20.50 -30.17 -26.26
C VAL A 23 -21.49 -29.07 -25.93
N SER A 24 -22.19 -29.19 -24.79
CA SER A 24 -23.12 -28.17 -24.30
C SER A 24 -22.33 -27.13 -23.50
N LEU A 25 -22.25 -25.90 -24.00
CA LEU A 25 -21.65 -24.77 -23.27
C LEU A 25 -22.73 -24.02 -22.46
N PRO A 26 -22.36 -23.25 -21.41
CA PRO A 26 -23.30 -22.39 -20.69
C PRO A 26 -24.01 -21.40 -21.62
N ASP A 27 -25.29 -21.12 -21.38
CA ASP A 27 -26.11 -20.26 -22.24
C ASP A 27 -25.47 -18.89 -22.57
N PRO A 28 -24.83 -18.17 -21.63
CA PRO A 28 -24.17 -16.90 -21.94
C PRO A 28 -23.04 -17.04 -22.97
N VAL A 29 -22.30 -18.15 -22.93
CA VAL A 29 -21.21 -18.46 -23.85
C VAL A 29 -21.78 -18.78 -25.25
N GLU A 30 -22.87 -19.55 -25.32
CA GLU A 30 -23.57 -19.83 -26.58
C GLU A 30 -24.15 -18.55 -27.22
N TYR A 31 -24.76 -17.67 -26.42
CA TYR A 31 -25.26 -16.38 -26.89
C TYR A 31 -24.14 -15.50 -27.47
N MET A 32 -22.99 -15.43 -26.80
CA MET A 32 -21.86 -14.64 -27.28
C MET A 32 -21.23 -15.24 -28.54
N ILE A 33 -21.13 -16.56 -28.63
CA ILE A 33 -20.69 -17.26 -29.86
C ILE A 33 -21.63 -16.93 -31.02
N ALA A 34 -22.95 -17.04 -30.83
CA ALA A 34 -23.94 -16.75 -31.85
C ALA A 34 -23.90 -15.28 -32.30
N GLY A 35 -23.71 -14.35 -31.35
CA GLY A 35 -23.54 -12.92 -31.62
C GLY A 35 -22.33 -12.65 -32.52
N ILE A 36 -21.16 -13.21 -32.18
CA ILE A 36 -19.93 -13.04 -32.96
C ILE A 36 -20.05 -13.67 -34.36
N CYS A 37 -20.65 -14.86 -34.46
CA CYS A 37 -20.86 -15.52 -35.76
C CYS A 37 -21.73 -14.65 -36.68
N THR A 38 -22.76 -14.03 -36.12
CA THR A 38 -23.70 -13.17 -36.86
C THR A 38 -23.04 -11.84 -37.24
N GLU A 39 -22.38 -11.16 -36.30
CA GLU A 39 -21.79 -9.83 -36.53
C GLU A 39 -20.56 -9.89 -37.44
N LYS A 40 -19.71 -10.92 -37.29
CA LYS A 40 -18.45 -11.05 -38.03
C LYS A 40 -18.55 -11.98 -39.24
N LEU A 41 -19.72 -12.54 -39.53
CA LEU A 41 -19.97 -13.48 -40.64
C LEU A 41 -19.00 -14.68 -40.65
N VAL A 42 -18.76 -15.26 -39.47
CA VAL A 42 -17.85 -16.42 -39.30
C VAL A 42 -18.64 -17.67 -38.88
N PRO A 43 -18.20 -18.89 -39.28
CA PRO A 43 -18.85 -20.11 -38.85
C PRO A 43 -18.65 -20.34 -37.34
N PRO A 44 -19.58 -21.05 -36.67
CA PRO A 44 -19.44 -21.40 -35.26
C PRO A 44 -18.17 -22.22 -34.99
N PRO A 45 -17.60 -22.12 -33.78
CA PRO A 45 -16.38 -22.85 -33.44
C PRO A 45 -16.60 -24.35 -33.53
N ASP A 46 -15.59 -25.05 -34.02
CA ASP A 46 -15.59 -26.50 -34.14
C ASP A 46 -15.67 -27.22 -32.78
N HIS A 47 -15.93 -28.52 -32.84
CA HIS A 47 -16.14 -29.34 -31.65
C HIS A 47 -14.95 -29.30 -30.66
N LEU A 48 -13.71 -29.31 -31.16
CA LEU A 48 -12.51 -29.27 -30.33
C LEU A 48 -12.36 -27.91 -29.63
N THR A 49 -12.67 -26.83 -30.33
CA THR A 49 -12.67 -25.48 -29.77
C THR A 49 -13.77 -25.31 -28.72
N ARG A 50 -14.95 -25.91 -28.94
CA ARG A 50 -16.04 -25.93 -27.96
C ARG A 50 -15.68 -26.73 -26.71
N GLN A 51 -14.98 -27.87 -26.84
CA GLN A 51 -14.44 -28.59 -25.67
C GLN A 51 -13.47 -27.73 -24.86
N GLU A 52 -12.61 -26.95 -25.52
CA GLU A 52 -11.65 -26.10 -24.80
C GLU A 52 -12.32 -24.93 -24.09
N LEU A 53 -13.37 -24.34 -24.66
CA LEU A 53 -14.19 -23.34 -23.97
C LEU A 53 -14.92 -23.91 -22.75
N ASP A 54 -15.41 -25.15 -22.85
CA ASP A 54 -16.03 -25.84 -21.71
C ASP A 54 -14.99 -26.07 -20.60
N ARG A 55 -13.80 -26.55 -20.97
CA ARG A 55 -12.67 -26.78 -20.05
C ARG A 55 -12.20 -25.52 -19.33
N LEU A 56 -12.25 -24.36 -19.99
CA LEU A 56 -11.87 -23.07 -19.41
C LEU A 56 -12.90 -22.52 -18.41
N GLY A 57 -14.14 -22.99 -18.46
CA GLY A 57 -15.25 -22.48 -17.66
C GLY A 57 -15.84 -21.17 -18.21
N GLU A 58 -17.06 -20.86 -17.77
CA GLU A 58 -17.90 -19.77 -18.30
C GLU A 58 -17.19 -18.41 -18.33
N PHE A 59 -16.56 -18.02 -17.21
CA PHE A 59 -15.96 -16.70 -17.05
C PHE A 59 -14.78 -16.45 -18.01
N GLU A 60 -13.81 -17.36 -18.08
CA GLU A 60 -12.65 -17.19 -18.98
C GLU A 60 -13.04 -17.35 -20.46
N SER A 61 -14.06 -18.18 -20.74
CA SER A 61 -14.64 -18.31 -22.08
C SER A 61 -15.30 -17.01 -22.55
N LEU A 62 -16.14 -16.37 -21.72
CA LEU A 62 -16.75 -15.08 -22.05
C LEU A 62 -15.72 -13.97 -22.24
N LYS A 63 -14.63 -13.99 -21.46
CA LYS A 63 -13.53 -13.02 -21.59
C LYS A 63 -12.77 -13.18 -22.91
N ILE A 64 -12.46 -14.41 -23.32
CA ILE A 64 -11.83 -14.68 -24.63
C ILE A 64 -12.78 -14.24 -25.76
N LEU A 65 -14.05 -14.63 -25.69
CA LEU A 65 -15.04 -14.27 -26.70
C LEU A 65 -15.28 -12.75 -26.77
N GLY A 66 -15.26 -12.03 -25.64
CA GLY A 66 -15.36 -10.58 -25.60
C GLY A 66 -14.19 -9.86 -26.29
N VAL A 67 -12.97 -10.39 -26.17
CA VAL A 67 -11.81 -9.90 -26.93
C VAL A 67 -12.01 -10.10 -28.43
N ILE A 68 -12.55 -11.25 -28.85
CA ILE A 68 -12.80 -11.55 -30.26
C ILE A 68 -13.93 -10.68 -30.82
N ALA A 69 -15.01 -10.47 -30.06
CA ALA A 69 -16.12 -9.61 -30.45
C ALA A 69 -15.64 -8.17 -30.73
N SER A 70 -14.69 -7.69 -29.92
CA SER A 70 -14.09 -6.35 -30.05
C SER A 70 -13.00 -6.25 -31.12
N SER A 71 -12.64 -7.36 -31.79
CA SER A 71 -11.63 -7.36 -32.85
C SER A 71 -12.21 -6.87 -34.18
N SER A 72 -11.42 -6.08 -34.92
CA SER A 72 -11.84 -5.50 -36.20
C SER A 72 -11.95 -6.52 -37.33
N THR A 73 -11.17 -7.61 -37.30
CA THR A 73 -11.24 -8.70 -38.28
C THR A 73 -11.06 -10.07 -37.63
N VAL A 74 -11.92 -11.03 -37.98
CA VAL A 74 -11.83 -12.42 -37.52
C VAL A 74 -11.93 -13.33 -38.75
N HIS A 75 -10.79 -13.88 -39.19
CA HIS A 75 -10.76 -14.74 -40.38
C HIS A 75 -11.00 -16.23 -40.07
N ASN A 76 -10.65 -16.69 -38.86
CA ASN A 76 -10.89 -18.05 -38.42
C ASN A 76 -11.21 -18.06 -36.93
N PHE A 77 -12.50 -18.20 -36.61
CA PHE A 77 -13.01 -18.05 -35.26
C PHE A 77 -12.47 -19.13 -34.31
N SER A 78 -12.49 -20.41 -34.72
CA SER A 78 -11.93 -21.51 -33.94
C SER A 78 -10.46 -21.29 -33.56
N ARG A 79 -9.64 -20.94 -34.56
CA ARG A 79 -8.19 -20.77 -34.36
C ARG A 79 -7.88 -19.57 -33.46
N PHE A 80 -8.68 -18.52 -33.54
CA PHE A 80 -8.49 -17.33 -32.72
C PHE A 80 -8.84 -17.60 -31.24
N ILE A 81 -9.94 -18.33 -30.99
CA ILE A 81 -10.29 -18.82 -29.66
C ILE A 81 -9.15 -19.67 -29.09
N MET A 82 -8.68 -20.67 -29.84
CA MET A 82 -7.60 -21.57 -29.40
C MET A 82 -6.27 -20.84 -29.15
N PHE A 83 -5.96 -19.82 -29.94
CA PHE A 83 -4.78 -18.96 -29.72
C PHE A 83 -4.89 -18.18 -28.41
N LEU A 84 -6.03 -17.55 -28.16
CA LEU A 84 -6.27 -16.78 -26.93
C LEU A 84 -6.36 -17.70 -25.70
N ALA A 85 -6.94 -18.90 -25.84
CA ALA A 85 -6.96 -19.93 -24.80
C ALA A 85 -5.55 -20.41 -24.42
N LYS A 86 -4.68 -20.65 -25.41
CA LYS A 86 -3.27 -20.98 -25.13
C LYS A 86 -2.52 -19.81 -24.50
N LYS A 87 -2.80 -18.57 -24.92
CA LYS A 87 -2.21 -17.37 -24.34
C LYS A 87 -2.67 -17.14 -22.89
N SER A 88 -3.93 -17.42 -22.56
CA SER A 88 -4.44 -17.34 -21.19
C SER A 88 -3.85 -18.43 -20.29
N GLN A 89 -3.60 -19.63 -20.83
CA GLN A 89 -2.96 -20.75 -20.12
C GLN A 89 -1.45 -20.59 -19.96
N SER A 90 -0.75 -19.95 -20.90
CA SER A 90 0.69 -19.63 -20.77
C SER A 90 1.02 -18.63 -19.64
N ARG A 91 0.00 -18.11 -18.95
CA ARG A 91 0.13 -17.35 -17.69
C ARG A 91 -0.02 -18.23 -16.43
N ILE A 92 0.00 -19.55 -16.59
CA ILE A 92 -0.03 -20.57 -15.52
C ILE A 92 1.15 -21.53 -15.77
N PRO A 93 2.15 -21.66 -14.87
CA PRO A 93 3.27 -22.57 -15.11
C PRO A 93 2.88 -24.01 -14.74
N MET A 94 2.96 -24.92 -15.72
CA MET A 94 3.03 -26.36 -15.42
C MET A 94 4.48 -26.82 -15.36
N ALA A 95 4.78 -27.56 -14.30
CA ALA A 95 5.99 -28.36 -14.14
C ALA A 95 6.01 -29.51 -15.17
N HIS A 96 7.17 -29.78 -15.78
CA HIS A 96 7.61 -31.15 -16.05
C HIS A 96 9.11 -31.19 -16.41
N ASN A 97 9.81 -32.02 -15.64
CA ASN A 97 10.84 -33.01 -15.98
C ASN A 97 11.98 -32.69 -16.96
N ALA A 98 13.18 -33.00 -16.45
CA ALA A 98 14.43 -33.12 -17.16
C ALA A 98 14.45 -34.28 -18.16
N GLU A 99 15.34 -34.10 -19.16
CA GLU A 99 15.93 -35.02 -20.16
C GLU A 99 15.81 -34.37 -21.55
N GLY A 100 16.83 -34.13 -22.38
CA GLY A 100 18.26 -34.34 -22.37
C GLY A 100 18.83 -33.82 -23.73
N LEU A 101 20.13 -33.99 -23.94
CA LEU A 101 20.88 -33.92 -25.21
C LEU A 101 21.47 -32.58 -25.70
N PHE A 102 22.75 -32.41 -25.34
CA PHE A 102 23.90 -32.09 -26.22
C PHE A 102 23.63 -31.90 -27.73
N THR A 103 24.17 -30.82 -28.34
CA THR A 103 25.43 -30.82 -29.12
C THR A 103 25.60 -29.59 -30.02
N ARG A 104 26.88 -29.19 -30.18
CA ARG A 104 27.56 -28.53 -31.32
C ARG A 104 27.23 -27.05 -31.60
N GLN A 105 28.19 -26.15 -31.39
CA GLN A 105 29.41 -25.85 -32.18
C GLN A 105 29.18 -25.00 -33.43
N SER A 106 29.94 -23.88 -33.45
CA SER A 106 30.78 -23.40 -34.55
C SER A 106 30.24 -22.34 -35.53
N GLY A 107 31.10 -21.35 -35.75
CA GLY A 107 31.23 -20.58 -37.00
C GLY A 107 30.73 -19.15 -36.87
N CYS A 108 31.49 -18.16 -36.39
CA CYS A 108 32.64 -17.52 -37.06
C CYS A 108 32.38 -17.20 -38.54
N LEU A 109 32.36 -15.91 -38.90
CA LEU A 109 33.41 -15.25 -39.70
C LEU A 109 32.91 -13.94 -40.34
N SER A 110 33.68 -12.88 -40.08
CA SER A 110 34.20 -11.87 -41.03
C SER A 110 33.19 -10.95 -41.73
N GLY A 111 33.41 -9.64 -41.86
CA GLY A 111 34.65 -8.87 -41.87
C GLY A 111 34.33 -7.45 -42.36
N PRO A 112 35.34 -6.59 -42.57
CA PRO A 112 35.33 -5.17 -42.21
C PRO A 112 35.24 -4.22 -43.42
N HIS A 113 35.11 -2.91 -43.15
CA HIS A 113 35.73 -1.75 -43.85
C HIS A 113 35.05 -0.47 -43.31
N ASP A 114 35.76 0.37 -42.55
CA ASP A 114 36.62 1.50 -42.97
C ASP A 114 35.85 2.77 -43.38
N GLY A 115 36.27 3.92 -42.81
CA GLY A 115 36.15 5.22 -43.49
C GLY A 115 35.57 6.39 -42.69
N ASP A 116 36.40 6.97 -41.82
CA ASP A 116 36.72 8.40 -41.67
C ASP A 116 35.67 9.54 -41.71
N ASN A 117 35.91 10.46 -40.75
CA ASN A 117 35.76 11.93 -40.81
C ASN A 117 34.36 12.54 -40.95
N SER A 118 34.05 13.73 -40.46
CA SER A 118 34.52 14.64 -39.42
C SER A 118 33.57 15.85 -39.53
N ASP A 119 33.38 16.57 -38.43
CA ASP A 119 32.99 17.99 -38.38
C ASP A 119 31.53 18.45 -38.62
N THR A 120 31.00 18.94 -37.50
CA THR A 120 30.37 20.27 -37.30
C THR A 120 28.85 20.48 -37.45
N SER A 121 28.32 20.90 -36.29
CA SER A 121 27.34 21.97 -36.06
C SER A 121 25.86 21.78 -36.42
N SER A 122 25.06 21.79 -35.35
CA SER A 122 23.80 22.52 -35.14
C SER A 122 22.84 22.73 -36.33
N VAL A 123 21.59 22.31 -36.15
CA VAL A 123 20.38 23.15 -35.95
C VAL A 123 19.19 22.18 -35.96
N GLY A 124 18.26 22.37 -35.03
CA GLY A 124 17.08 21.52 -34.88
C GLY A 124 16.02 21.74 -35.95
N TRP A 125 15.13 20.76 -36.11
CA TRP A 125 13.83 20.92 -36.76
C TRP A 125 12.81 19.96 -36.14
N GLU A 126 11.66 20.52 -35.77
CA GLU A 126 10.38 19.84 -35.68
C GLU A 126 9.98 19.33 -37.08
N MET A 127 9.34 18.17 -37.17
CA MET A 127 8.47 17.87 -38.30
C MET A 127 7.22 17.09 -37.90
N VAL A 128 6.12 17.68 -38.36
CA VAL A 128 4.74 17.20 -38.47
C VAL A 128 4.67 16.13 -39.55
N GLU A 129 3.86 15.10 -39.36
CA GLU A 129 3.32 14.30 -40.46
C GLU A 129 1.79 14.33 -40.45
N ARG A 130 1.26 14.94 -41.52
CA ARG A 130 -0.09 14.73 -42.06
C ARG A 130 0.08 13.75 -43.22
N GLU A 131 -0.82 12.77 -43.32
CA GLU A 131 -1.24 12.26 -44.63
C GLU A 131 -2.77 12.26 -44.70
N SER A 132 -3.27 12.87 -45.76
CA SER A 132 -4.65 12.86 -46.22
C SER A 132 -4.65 12.28 -47.63
N ILE A 133 -5.60 11.39 -47.95
CA ILE A 133 -6.03 11.14 -49.33
C ILE A 133 -7.57 11.21 -49.36
N ARG A 134 -8.09 12.04 -50.27
CA ARG A 134 -9.51 12.24 -50.64
C ARG A 134 -9.89 11.34 -51.82
N PHE A 135 -11.17 11.01 -51.98
CA PHE A 135 -12.06 11.57 -53.04
C PHE A 135 -13.48 10.95 -52.99
N ASP A 136 -14.45 11.82 -52.71
CA ASP A 136 -15.76 12.11 -53.34
C ASP A 136 -16.83 11.08 -53.76
N GLN A 137 -18.05 11.44 -53.32
CA GLN A 137 -19.33 11.65 -54.03
C GLN A 137 -20.35 10.52 -54.36
N GLU A 138 -21.54 10.75 -53.78
CA GLU A 138 -22.89 10.85 -54.40
C GLU A 138 -23.90 9.68 -54.46
N MET A 139 -25.06 10.00 -53.87
CA MET A 139 -26.44 9.87 -54.38
C MET A 139 -27.30 8.61 -54.12
N ALA A 140 -28.54 8.92 -53.68
CA ALA A 140 -29.83 8.27 -53.91
C ALA A 140 -30.41 7.27 -52.86
N THR A 141 -31.35 7.78 -52.06
CA THR A 141 -32.63 7.15 -51.65
C THR A 141 -33.57 6.99 -52.87
N PRO A 142 -34.69 6.20 -52.90
CA PRO A 142 -35.70 6.10 -51.83
C PRO A 142 -36.59 4.83 -51.73
N ASP A 143 -37.54 4.91 -50.78
CA ASP A 143 -38.87 4.27 -50.69
C ASP A 143 -38.96 2.79 -50.25
N ARG A 144 -39.70 2.37 -49.20
CA ARG A 144 -41.05 2.61 -48.60
C ARG A 144 -41.90 1.34 -48.75
N ILE A 145 -42.88 1.19 -47.85
CA ILE A 145 -44.02 0.22 -47.77
C ILE A 145 -43.75 -0.90 -46.74
N VAL A 146 -44.28 -0.85 -45.50
CA VAL A 146 -45.68 -0.91 -45.00
C VAL A 146 -46.28 -2.32 -45.06
N ASN A 147 -46.35 -3.01 -43.91
CA ASN A 147 -47.60 -3.44 -43.26
C ASN A 147 -47.39 -4.49 -42.15
N SER A 148 -48.19 -4.32 -41.10
CA SER A 148 -48.32 -5.14 -39.89
C SER A 148 -49.41 -6.23 -40.05
N PRO A 149 -49.90 -6.86 -38.97
CA PRO A 149 -49.77 -8.28 -38.56
C PRO A 149 -51.05 -9.12 -38.86
N PRO A 150 -51.20 -10.39 -38.40
CA PRO A 150 -51.98 -10.66 -37.16
C PRO A 150 -51.55 -11.96 -36.37
N THR A 151 -51.62 -12.07 -35.03
CA THR A 151 -52.77 -12.37 -34.12
C THR A 151 -53.01 -13.89 -33.84
N VAL A 152 -52.71 -14.31 -32.60
CA VAL A 152 -53.56 -15.10 -31.64
C VAL A 152 -53.79 -16.63 -31.75
N SER A 153 -53.59 -17.27 -30.59
CA SER A 153 -54.40 -18.30 -29.86
C SER A 153 -53.63 -19.58 -29.49
N LYS A 154 -53.41 -19.94 -28.21
CA LYS A 154 -54.26 -20.36 -27.06
C LYS A 154 -54.67 -21.85 -27.08
N GLN A 155 -54.66 -22.45 -25.87
CA GLN A 155 -55.30 -23.70 -25.39
C GLN A 155 -54.40 -24.97 -25.36
N LEU A 156 -54.43 -25.92 -24.40
CA LEU A 156 -55.26 -26.25 -23.19
C LEU A 156 -54.44 -27.36 -22.41
N LEU A 157 -54.17 -27.30 -21.09
CA LEU A 157 -54.93 -27.81 -19.90
C LEU A 157 -55.08 -29.34 -19.69
N HIS A 158 -54.52 -29.91 -18.59
CA HIS A 158 -55.18 -30.72 -17.51
C HIS A 158 -54.15 -31.39 -16.56
N PHE A 159 -54.12 -31.10 -15.23
CA PHE A 159 -54.80 -31.72 -14.05
C PHE A 159 -54.22 -33.11 -13.64
N ARG A 160 -53.86 -33.49 -12.37
CA ARG A 160 -54.33 -33.34 -10.95
C ARG A 160 -53.10 -33.56 -10.01
N ALA A 161 -52.87 -32.95 -8.84
CA ALA A 161 -53.61 -32.71 -7.57
C ALA A 161 -53.49 -33.82 -6.48
N ASN A 162 -52.86 -33.48 -5.34
CA ASN A 162 -53.15 -33.86 -3.91
C ASN A 162 -52.10 -33.17 -3.00
N SER A 163 -52.41 -32.17 -2.17
CA SER A 163 -53.14 -32.12 -0.87
C SER A 163 -52.22 -32.33 0.36
N MET A 164 -52.06 -31.26 1.17
CA MET A 164 -51.70 -31.12 2.60
C MET A 164 -50.97 -29.77 2.76
N GLY A 165 -51.27 -28.82 3.64
CA GLY A 165 -52.27 -28.64 4.69
C GLY A 165 -52.19 -27.16 5.14
N ASN A 166 -53.31 -26.63 5.57
CA ASN A 166 -53.68 -25.21 5.56
C ASN A 166 -53.37 -24.49 6.88
N ASP A 167 -52.11 -24.46 7.34
CA ASP A 167 -51.72 -23.82 8.63
C ASP A 167 -50.68 -22.67 8.49
N ASN A 168 -50.14 -22.42 7.29
CA ASN A 168 -49.10 -21.41 7.08
C ASN A 168 -49.61 -20.04 6.61
N MET A 169 -50.90 -19.90 6.29
CA MET A 169 -51.45 -18.65 5.74
C MET A 169 -52.03 -17.69 6.79
N VAL A 170 -52.42 -18.20 7.97
CA VAL A 170 -52.93 -17.36 9.07
C VAL A 170 -51.79 -16.79 9.90
N ARG A 171 -50.69 -17.55 10.12
CA ARG A 171 -49.48 -17.04 10.78
C ARG A 171 -48.78 -15.95 9.98
N ARG A 172 -48.65 -16.10 8.65
CA ARG A 172 -48.04 -15.07 7.79
C ARG A 172 -48.82 -13.76 7.70
N ARG A 173 -50.14 -13.78 7.96
CA ARG A 173 -50.97 -12.57 7.93
C ARG A 173 -50.91 -11.80 9.25
N LEU A 174 -50.84 -12.51 10.37
CA LEU A 174 -50.62 -11.92 11.70
C LEU A 174 -49.18 -11.40 11.87
N ASP A 175 -48.18 -12.07 11.31
CA ASP A 175 -46.78 -11.61 11.32
C ASP A 175 -46.58 -10.36 10.45
N MET A 176 -47.25 -10.26 9.28
CA MET A 176 -47.21 -9.04 8.45
C MET A 176 -47.95 -7.84 9.08
N GLU A 177 -49.04 -8.07 9.80
CA GLU A 177 -49.78 -6.99 10.50
C GLU A 177 -49.06 -6.55 11.77
N MET A 178 -48.34 -7.45 12.47
CA MET A 178 -47.44 -7.08 13.57
C MET A 178 -46.17 -6.37 13.11
N ASP A 179 -45.60 -6.72 11.95
CA ASP A 179 -44.43 -6.03 11.38
C ASP A 179 -44.79 -4.66 10.80
N GLN A 180 -45.99 -4.48 10.21
CA GLN A 180 -46.48 -3.15 9.81
C GLN A 180 -46.78 -2.25 11.02
N ALA A 181 -47.26 -2.80 12.14
CA ALA A 181 -47.43 -2.06 13.39
C ALA A 181 -46.08 -1.72 14.07
N ARG A 182 -45.03 -2.53 13.88
CA ARG A 182 -43.66 -2.23 14.32
C ARG A 182 -42.98 -1.18 13.43
N LEU A 183 -43.22 -1.18 12.12
CA LEU A 183 -42.76 -0.14 11.20
C LEU A 183 -43.43 1.22 11.45
N GLN A 184 -44.73 1.25 11.78
CA GLN A 184 -45.43 2.51 12.12
C GLN A 184 -45.08 3.06 13.51
N ASN A 185 -44.65 2.21 14.47
CA ASN A 185 -44.15 2.68 15.77
C ASN A 185 -42.66 3.03 15.78
N TYR A 186 -41.88 2.59 14.79
CA TYR A 186 -40.49 3.04 14.58
C TYR A 186 -40.42 4.45 13.95
N ASP A 187 -41.40 4.83 13.13
CA ASP A 187 -41.49 6.19 12.54
C ASP A 187 -41.87 7.27 13.56
N ASN A 188 -42.58 6.92 14.65
CA ASN A 188 -43.03 7.89 15.65
C ASN A 188 -42.06 8.09 16.84
N HIS A 189 -40.97 7.32 16.96
CA HIS A 189 -39.92 7.54 17.97
C HIS A 189 -38.57 8.00 17.40
N CYS A 190 -38.44 8.10 16.06
CA CYS A 190 -37.23 8.59 15.39
C CYS A 190 -37.29 10.08 15.00
N HIS A 191 -38.40 10.79 15.31
CA HIS A 191 -38.53 12.22 15.03
C HIS A 191 -38.03 13.17 16.13
N SER A 192 -37.47 12.65 17.23
CA SER A 192 -36.95 13.45 18.33
C SER A 192 -35.47 13.21 18.66
N SER A 193 -34.58 13.03 17.68
CA SER A 193 -33.14 13.30 17.84
C SER A 193 -32.32 13.15 16.54
N ILE A 194 -32.81 13.67 15.42
CA ILE A 194 -31.95 13.89 14.24
C ILE A 194 -31.27 15.25 14.44
N PRO A 195 -29.92 15.35 14.48
CA PRO A 195 -29.24 16.63 14.56
C PRO A 195 -29.69 17.54 13.42
N GLN A 196 -29.99 18.81 13.71
CA GLN A 196 -30.46 19.79 12.72
C GLN A 196 -29.54 19.90 11.48
N ARG A 197 -28.26 19.49 11.58
CA ARG A 197 -27.27 19.46 10.48
C ARG A 197 -27.54 18.45 9.36
N ALA A 198 -28.32 17.39 9.59
CA ALA A 198 -28.67 16.40 8.55
C ALA A 198 -29.84 16.86 7.65
N ARG A 199 -30.63 17.85 8.08
CA ARG A 199 -31.85 18.29 7.37
C ARG A 199 -31.59 19.11 6.11
N HIS A 200 -30.41 19.71 5.95
CA HIS A 200 -30.12 20.58 4.80
C HIS A 200 -29.95 19.85 3.46
N LEU A 201 -29.71 18.54 3.44
CA LEU A 201 -29.65 17.77 2.17
C LEU A 201 -31.04 17.37 1.65
N CYS A 202 -32.09 17.43 2.48
CA CYS A 202 -33.45 17.01 2.11
C CYS A 202 -34.28 18.09 1.37
N GLN A 203 -33.72 19.26 1.05
CA GLN A 203 -34.44 20.33 0.34
C GLN A 203 -33.82 20.74 -1.01
N ARG A 204 -32.75 20.08 -1.48
CA ARG A 204 -32.18 20.36 -2.81
C ARG A 204 -32.87 19.49 -3.86
N VAL A 205 -33.40 20.13 -4.90
CA VAL A 205 -33.81 19.43 -6.12
C VAL A 205 -32.56 18.83 -6.76
N ILE A 206 -32.40 17.51 -6.65
CA ILE A 206 -31.25 16.79 -7.21
C ILE A 206 -31.41 16.69 -8.72
N SER A 207 -30.47 17.25 -9.48
CA SER A 207 -30.48 17.23 -10.94
C SER A 207 -30.40 15.79 -11.50
N PRO A 208 -30.97 15.51 -12.68
CA PRO A 208 -30.83 14.21 -13.34
C PRO A 208 -29.36 13.82 -13.55
N GLN A 209 -28.50 14.78 -13.90
CA GLN A 209 -27.07 14.58 -14.05
C GLN A 209 -26.44 14.11 -12.74
N MET A 210 -26.75 14.78 -11.63
CA MET A 210 -26.22 14.43 -10.31
C MET A 210 -26.70 13.05 -9.85
N LYS A 211 -27.96 12.68 -10.14
CA LYS A 211 -28.46 11.31 -9.87
C LYS A 211 -27.70 10.27 -10.67
N THR A 212 -27.52 10.52 -11.97
CA THR A 212 -26.84 9.60 -12.92
C THR A 212 -25.37 9.40 -12.57
N LEU A 213 -24.68 10.41 -12.01
CA LEU A 213 -23.32 10.22 -11.49
C LEU A 213 -23.24 9.14 -10.39
N GLY A 214 -24.34 8.89 -9.68
CA GLY A 214 -24.45 7.80 -8.70
C GLY A 214 -24.33 6.41 -9.32
N ASP A 215 -24.55 6.27 -10.63
CA ASP A 215 -24.44 5.00 -11.36
C ASP A 215 -23.02 4.66 -11.80
N PHE A 216 -22.07 5.58 -11.66
CA PHE A 216 -20.67 5.35 -11.99
C PHE A 216 -19.89 4.81 -10.78
N GLU A 217 -18.87 4.00 -11.06
CA GLU A 217 -17.82 3.71 -10.07
C GLU A 217 -17.23 5.01 -9.50
N PHE A 218 -16.80 4.99 -8.22
CA PHE A 218 -16.34 6.22 -7.55
C PHE A 218 -15.24 6.95 -8.30
N ARG A 219 -14.30 6.22 -8.89
CA ARG A 219 -13.18 6.80 -9.67
C ARG A 219 -13.68 7.61 -10.86
N ARG A 220 -14.69 7.11 -11.59
CA ARG A 220 -15.25 7.79 -12.77
C ARG A 220 -15.99 9.06 -12.38
N ARG A 221 -16.87 8.99 -11.36
CA ARG A 221 -17.56 10.19 -10.85
C ARG A 221 -16.59 11.21 -10.26
N PHE A 222 -15.55 10.77 -9.56
CA PHE A 222 -14.51 11.66 -9.05
C PHE A 222 -13.75 12.36 -10.19
N LEU A 223 -13.36 11.64 -11.24
CA LEU A 223 -12.68 12.22 -12.40
C LEU A 223 -13.54 13.25 -13.10
N ILE A 224 -14.84 12.98 -13.31
CA ILE A 224 -15.78 13.97 -13.85
C ILE A 224 -15.77 15.24 -12.99
N LEU A 225 -15.99 15.11 -11.68
CA LEU A 225 -16.03 16.25 -10.75
C LEU A 225 -14.67 16.98 -10.65
N SER A 226 -13.56 16.26 -10.78
CA SER A 226 -12.22 16.85 -10.80
C SER A 226 -11.98 17.65 -12.08
N TYR A 227 -12.37 17.11 -13.24
CA TYR A 227 -12.14 17.73 -14.54
C TYR A 227 -13.09 18.89 -14.83
N LEU A 228 -14.24 18.94 -14.14
CA LEU A 228 -15.10 20.12 -14.15
C LEU A 228 -14.45 21.33 -13.48
N GLY A 229 -13.50 21.11 -12.57
CA GLY A 229 -12.85 22.19 -11.83
C GLY A 229 -13.87 22.99 -11.01
N ARG A 230 -14.15 24.23 -11.44
CA ARG A 230 -15.18 25.10 -10.83
C ARG A 230 -16.48 25.20 -11.65
N ALA A 231 -16.55 24.53 -12.79
CA ALA A 231 -17.74 24.56 -13.64
C ALA A 231 -18.87 23.76 -12.98
N LYS A 232 -20.11 24.21 -13.17
CA LYS A 232 -21.29 23.49 -12.68
C LYS A 232 -21.57 22.28 -13.57
N LEU A 233 -21.92 21.16 -12.93
CA LEU A 233 -22.23 19.91 -13.61
C LEU A 233 -23.37 20.09 -14.61
N GLU A 234 -24.45 20.73 -14.20
CA GLU A 234 -25.67 20.91 -14.97
C GLU A 234 -25.49 21.78 -16.22
N GLU A 235 -24.53 22.71 -16.18
CA GLU A 235 -24.22 23.63 -17.28
C GLU A 235 -23.20 23.03 -18.26
N THR A 236 -22.42 22.03 -17.83
CA THR A 236 -21.25 21.53 -18.59
C THR A 236 -21.46 20.11 -19.12
N VAL A 237 -22.23 19.28 -18.43
CA VAL A 237 -22.37 17.84 -18.73
C VAL A 237 -23.81 17.53 -19.12
N SER A 238 -23.99 17.04 -20.35
CA SER A 238 -25.30 16.59 -20.83
C SER A 238 -25.61 15.16 -20.38
N MET A 239 -26.91 14.82 -20.30
CA MET A 239 -27.35 13.45 -20.03
C MET A 239 -26.91 12.46 -21.11
N GLU A 240 -26.86 12.92 -22.37
CA GLU A 240 -26.36 12.12 -23.49
C GLU A 240 -24.88 11.76 -23.32
N LEU A 241 -24.05 12.72 -22.91
CA LEU A 241 -22.65 12.47 -22.63
C LEU A 241 -22.49 11.44 -21.50
N LEU A 242 -23.25 11.57 -20.40
CA LEU A 242 -23.22 10.59 -19.31
C LEU A 242 -23.61 9.19 -19.79
N SER A 243 -24.66 9.06 -20.59
CA SER A 243 -25.06 7.77 -21.15
C SER A 243 -23.92 7.13 -21.95
N ASN A 244 -23.28 7.91 -22.83
CA ASN A 244 -22.17 7.43 -23.67
C ASN A 244 -20.95 7.00 -22.86
N LEU A 245 -20.67 7.65 -21.73
CA LEU A 245 -19.53 7.34 -20.87
C LEU A 245 -19.67 6.02 -20.10
N THR A 246 -20.88 5.47 -19.97
CA THR A 246 -21.19 4.32 -19.10
C THR A 246 -20.39 3.06 -19.47
N TYR A 247 -20.26 2.77 -20.77
CA TYR A 247 -19.71 1.51 -21.28
C TYR A 247 -18.26 1.62 -21.79
N MET A 248 -17.62 2.78 -21.62
CA MET A 248 -16.25 3.00 -22.08
C MET A 248 -15.23 2.33 -21.14
N THR A 249 -14.07 1.93 -21.65
CA THR A 249 -12.89 1.60 -20.82
C THR A 249 -12.41 2.83 -20.06
N MET A 250 -11.62 2.68 -18.98
CA MET A 250 -11.17 3.85 -18.21
C MET A 250 -10.32 4.82 -19.04
N GLU A 251 -9.50 4.29 -19.97
CA GLU A 251 -8.68 5.11 -20.87
C GLU A 251 -9.54 5.94 -21.83
N ALA A 252 -10.51 5.31 -22.50
CA ALA A 252 -11.43 6.01 -23.41
C ALA A 252 -12.32 7.00 -22.65
N PHE A 253 -12.82 6.59 -21.48
CA PHE A 253 -13.60 7.42 -20.56
C PHE A 253 -12.84 8.69 -20.17
N GLU A 254 -11.60 8.56 -19.67
CA GLU A 254 -10.76 9.69 -19.26
C GLU A 254 -10.46 10.62 -20.43
N PHE A 255 -10.11 10.05 -21.58
CA PHE A 255 -9.81 10.84 -22.77
C PHE A 255 -11.03 11.65 -23.22
N GLN A 256 -12.22 11.05 -23.17
CA GLN A 256 -13.45 11.71 -23.57
C GLN A 256 -13.79 12.87 -22.62
N ILE A 257 -13.78 12.66 -21.29
CA ILE A 257 -14.05 13.76 -20.34
C ILE A 257 -12.97 14.86 -20.39
N TRP A 258 -11.71 14.50 -20.69
CA TRP A 258 -10.64 15.48 -20.91
C TRP A 258 -10.95 16.38 -22.10
N LYS A 259 -11.36 15.78 -23.22
CA LYS A 259 -11.69 16.49 -24.46
C LYS A 259 -12.92 17.39 -24.31
N GLU A 260 -13.98 16.87 -23.70
CA GLU A 260 -15.26 17.59 -23.59
C GLU A 260 -15.15 18.83 -22.69
N PHE A 261 -14.51 18.70 -21.52
CA PHE A 261 -14.44 19.79 -20.54
C PHE A 261 -13.11 19.92 -19.79
N GLY A 262 -12.34 18.85 -19.61
CA GLY A 262 -11.07 18.91 -18.85
C GLY A 262 -10.04 19.90 -19.40
N MET A 263 -9.86 19.97 -20.73
CA MET A 263 -8.93 20.89 -21.39
C MET A 263 -9.19 22.37 -21.10
N LYS A 264 -10.45 22.73 -20.84
CA LYS A 264 -10.88 24.11 -20.58
C LYS A 264 -10.84 24.47 -19.11
N ASN A 265 -11.08 23.48 -18.24
CA ASN A 265 -11.41 23.71 -16.84
C ASN A 265 -10.26 23.43 -15.87
N ILE A 266 -9.27 22.61 -16.25
CA ILE A 266 -8.13 22.28 -15.39
C ILE A 266 -6.80 22.38 -16.14
N LYS A 267 -5.70 22.51 -15.37
CA LYS A 267 -4.35 22.59 -15.94
C LYS A 267 -3.92 21.23 -16.52
N PRO A 268 -3.17 21.19 -17.64
CA PRO A 268 -2.62 19.94 -18.18
C PRO A 268 -1.79 19.13 -17.18
N SER A 269 -1.10 19.79 -16.24
CA SER A 269 -0.33 19.13 -15.17
C SER A 269 -1.20 18.44 -14.10
N ASP A 270 -2.48 18.79 -14.03
CA ASP A 270 -3.45 18.17 -13.12
C ASP A 270 -4.20 17.00 -13.77
N ARG A 271 -4.10 16.80 -15.09
CA ARG A 271 -4.68 15.66 -15.81
C ARG A 271 -4.16 14.33 -15.27
N ARG A 272 -5.04 13.34 -15.11
CA ARG A 272 -4.73 12.00 -14.62
C ARG A 272 -5.21 10.94 -15.59
N LYS A 273 -4.26 10.28 -16.27
CA LYS A 273 -4.54 9.10 -17.07
C LYS A 273 -4.44 7.87 -16.17
N ILE A 274 -5.57 7.23 -15.89
CA ILE A 274 -5.66 6.05 -15.04
C ILE A 274 -5.97 4.86 -15.93
N LEU A 275 -5.24 3.77 -15.74
CA LEU A 275 -5.44 2.53 -16.48
C LEU A 275 -6.30 1.56 -15.68
N ASP A 276 -7.01 0.67 -16.37
CA ASP A 276 -7.79 -0.38 -15.71
C ASP A 276 -6.89 -1.32 -14.87
N SER A 277 -5.61 -1.47 -15.26
CA SER A 277 -4.60 -2.21 -14.51
C SER A 277 -4.18 -1.57 -13.18
N ASP A 278 -4.61 -0.34 -12.89
CA ASP A 278 -4.34 0.35 -11.63
C ASP A 278 -5.35 0.02 -10.52
N ILE A 279 -6.30 -0.90 -10.75
CA ILE A 279 -7.31 -1.34 -9.78
C ILE A 279 -6.72 -1.76 -8.43
N ASP A 280 -5.58 -2.46 -8.43
CA ASP A 280 -4.96 -3.00 -7.22
C ASP A 280 -4.14 -1.96 -6.43
N LYS A 281 -4.00 -0.74 -6.95
CA LYS A 281 -3.27 0.33 -6.30
C LYS A 281 -4.17 1.13 -5.38
N THR A 282 -3.56 1.73 -4.37
CA THR A 282 -4.25 2.63 -3.46
C THR A 282 -4.50 3.96 -4.16
N HIS A 283 -5.76 4.41 -4.15
CA HIS A 283 -6.18 5.67 -4.74
C HIS A 283 -6.23 6.76 -3.65
N VAL A 284 -5.61 7.90 -3.93
CA VAL A 284 -5.59 9.05 -3.01
C VAL A 284 -6.32 10.22 -3.68
N TYR A 285 -7.43 10.62 -3.09
CA TYR A 285 -8.28 11.69 -3.60
C TYR A 285 -7.98 13.00 -2.87
N HIS A 286 -7.67 14.06 -3.62
CA HIS A 286 -7.36 15.35 -3.03
C HIS A 286 -8.50 16.36 -3.21
N CYS A 287 -8.67 17.20 -2.19
CA CYS A 287 -9.47 18.41 -2.24
C CYS A 287 -8.58 19.60 -1.92
N HIS A 288 -8.69 20.68 -2.70
CA HIS A 288 -7.94 21.92 -2.52
C HIS A 288 -8.92 23.04 -2.19
N VAL A 289 -8.79 23.62 -1.00
CA VAL A 289 -9.63 24.71 -0.48
C VAL A 289 -8.88 26.03 -0.66
N ASP A 290 -9.51 26.99 -1.33
CA ASP A 290 -8.98 28.35 -1.54
C ASP A 290 -9.27 29.26 -0.35
N LEU A 291 -8.65 30.45 -0.37
CA LEU A 291 -8.82 31.47 0.66
C LEU A 291 -10.27 31.95 0.88
N GLN A 292 -11.18 31.70 -0.05
CA GLN A 292 -12.60 32.05 0.07
C GLN A 292 -13.46 30.86 0.56
N GLY A 293 -12.84 29.70 0.78
CA GLY A 293 -13.52 28.48 1.20
C GLY A 293 -14.13 27.68 0.04
N ASN A 294 -13.92 28.10 -1.21
CA ASN A 294 -14.29 27.28 -2.35
C ASN A 294 -13.27 26.16 -2.53
N TYR A 295 -13.69 25.06 -3.13
CA TYR A 295 -12.81 23.91 -3.30
C TYR A 295 -12.88 23.26 -4.67
N THR A 296 -11.77 22.62 -5.04
CA THR A 296 -11.61 21.87 -6.29
C THR A 296 -10.98 20.51 -5.99
N PHE A 297 -11.28 19.51 -6.82
CA PHE A 297 -10.79 18.16 -6.64
C PHE A 297 -9.62 17.86 -7.56
N LYS A 298 -8.63 17.09 -7.07
CA LYS A 298 -7.47 16.65 -7.85
C LYS A 298 -7.19 15.17 -7.62
N GLY A 299 -6.75 14.48 -8.68
CA GLY A 299 -6.44 13.06 -8.63
C GLY A 299 -7.49 12.21 -9.35
N PRO A 300 -7.68 10.93 -8.97
CA PRO A 300 -6.93 10.27 -7.89
C PRO A 300 -5.44 10.12 -8.23
N PHE A 301 -4.62 10.15 -7.19
CA PHE A 301 -3.20 9.81 -7.25
C PHE A 301 -3.01 8.36 -6.84
N LEU A 302 -2.07 7.67 -7.47
CA LEU A 302 -1.81 6.26 -7.17
C LEU A 302 -0.64 6.13 -6.20
N GLU A 303 -0.84 5.36 -5.13
CA GLU A 303 0.21 4.93 -4.21
C GLU A 303 0.38 3.41 -4.27
N SER A 304 1.64 2.94 -4.14
CA SER A 304 1.95 1.51 -4.04
C SER A 304 1.74 0.94 -2.63
N THR A 305 1.64 1.82 -1.63
CA THR A 305 1.43 1.49 -0.22
C THR A 305 0.04 1.89 0.22
N THR A 306 -0.53 1.13 1.13
CA THR A 306 -1.82 1.42 1.76
C THR A 306 -1.65 1.70 3.26
N THR A 307 -2.68 2.25 3.89
CA THR A 307 -2.77 2.52 5.33
C THR A 307 -3.90 1.73 5.97
N HIS A 308 -3.87 1.59 7.29
CA HIS A 308 -4.97 0.95 8.01
C HIS A 308 -6.30 1.68 7.77
N LEU A 309 -6.27 3.02 7.81
CA LEU A 309 -7.44 3.86 7.54
C LEU A 309 -8.08 3.54 6.19
N GLN A 310 -7.28 3.49 5.13
CA GLN A 310 -7.76 3.18 3.78
C GLN A 310 -8.34 1.78 3.65
N ARG A 311 -7.73 0.79 4.30
CA ARG A 311 -8.22 -0.60 4.22
C ARG A 311 -9.53 -0.82 4.95
N VAL A 312 -9.75 -0.14 6.07
CA VAL A 312 -10.97 -0.32 6.86
C VAL A 312 -12.10 0.62 6.43
N LEU A 313 -11.78 1.78 5.86
CA LEU A 313 -12.79 2.75 5.43
C LEU A 313 -13.05 2.74 3.92
N GLY A 314 -12.15 2.23 3.09
CA GLY A 314 -12.20 2.39 1.64
C GLY A 314 -11.56 3.71 1.19
N ASP A 315 -10.79 3.66 0.10
CA ASP A 315 -10.10 4.83 -0.47
C ASP A 315 -11.09 5.94 -0.82
N GLU A 316 -12.26 5.57 -1.34
CA GLU A 316 -13.33 6.47 -1.76
C GLU A 316 -14.00 7.22 -0.62
N ASN A 317 -13.78 6.81 0.63
CA ASN A 317 -14.36 7.47 1.80
C ASN A 317 -13.37 8.41 2.49
N ILE A 318 -12.18 8.65 1.89
CA ILE A 318 -11.14 9.50 2.45
C ILE A 318 -10.75 10.59 1.45
N LEU A 319 -10.78 11.84 1.90
CA LEU A 319 -10.23 12.99 1.17
C LEU A 319 -9.00 13.54 1.88
N GLN A 320 -7.89 13.68 1.17
CA GLN A 320 -6.77 14.47 1.64
C GLN A 320 -6.98 15.94 1.26
N VAL A 321 -7.16 16.81 2.25
CA VAL A 321 -7.52 18.21 2.04
C VAL A 321 -6.30 19.11 2.19
N LYS A 322 -6.12 20.01 1.22
CA LYS A 322 -5.06 21.03 1.21
C LYS A 322 -5.71 22.40 1.26
N PHE A 323 -5.35 23.17 2.28
CA PHE A 323 -5.80 24.55 2.45
C PHE A 323 -4.73 25.50 1.89
N GLU A 324 -5.16 26.50 1.14
CA GLU A 324 -4.29 27.50 0.53
C GLU A 324 -3.56 28.34 1.59
N GLU A 325 -2.29 28.63 1.33
CA GLU A 325 -1.45 29.45 2.22
C GLU A 325 -1.49 30.91 1.79
N VAL A 326 -1.61 31.82 2.77
CA VAL A 326 -1.57 33.26 2.54
C VAL A 326 -0.15 33.70 2.16
N SER A 327 -0.02 34.56 1.14
CA SER A 327 1.27 35.07 0.66
C SER A 327 2.05 35.83 1.75
N GLN A 328 3.39 35.78 1.68
CA GLN A 328 4.27 36.34 2.73
C GLN A 328 4.08 37.85 2.96
N GLU A 329 3.68 38.59 1.93
CA GLU A 329 3.45 40.05 1.99
C GLU A 329 2.27 40.43 2.89
N LYS A 330 1.35 39.51 3.18
CA LYS A 330 0.14 39.77 3.97
C LYS A 330 0.21 39.22 5.41
N LYS A 331 1.38 38.75 5.85
CA LYS A 331 1.56 38.05 7.14
C LYS A 331 1.68 38.95 8.37
N SER A 332 1.70 40.28 8.20
CA SER A 332 1.95 41.23 9.29
C SER A 332 0.72 41.65 10.09
N ASN A 333 -0.49 41.22 9.70
CA ASN A 333 -1.74 41.62 10.37
C ASN A 333 -2.44 40.40 11.00
N SER A 334 -2.58 40.40 12.33
CA SER A 334 -3.22 39.31 13.11
C SER A 334 -4.67 39.10 12.71
N ASP A 335 -5.42 40.19 12.55
CA ASP A 335 -6.85 40.17 12.23
C ASP A 335 -7.12 39.53 10.86
N PHE A 336 -6.12 39.56 9.98
CA PHE A 336 -6.18 38.98 8.64
C PHE A 336 -6.11 37.45 8.67
N TYR A 337 -5.42 36.84 9.64
CA TYR A 337 -5.37 35.38 9.78
C TYR A 337 -6.64 34.82 10.42
N ASP A 338 -7.20 35.54 11.39
CA ASP A 338 -8.44 35.14 12.07
C ASP A 338 -9.59 34.99 11.07
N TYR A 339 -9.69 35.90 10.10
CA TYR A 339 -10.68 35.81 9.02
C TYR A 339 -10.59 34.49 8.22
N TYR A 340 -9.40 34.10 7.74
CA TYR A 340 -9.25 32.86 6.96
C TYR A 340 -9.41 31.62 7.83
N TYR A 341 -8.99 31.69 9.09
CA TYR A 341 -9.21 30.60 10.04
C TYR A 341 -10.71 30.38 10.21
N ASP A 342 -11.50 31.45 10.33
CA ASP A 342 -12.96 31.35 10.38
C ASP A 342 -13.56 30.78 9.09
N VAL A 343 -13.06 31.18 7.92
CA VAL A 343 -13.47 30.57 6.63
C VAL A 343 -13.20 29.07 6.65
N TYR A 344 -12.00 28.65 7.04
CA TYR A 344 -11.61 27.25 7.07
C TYR A 344 -12.34 26.44 8.13
N HIS A 345 -12.63 27.03 9.30
CA HIS A 345 -13.49 26.43 10.32
C HIS A 345 -14.89 26.18 9.77
N ARG A 346 -15.48 27.16 9.08
CA ARG A 346 -16.80 26.96 8.43
C ARG A 346 -16.77 25.80 7.44
N VAL A 347 -15.72 25.68 6.61
CA VAL A 347 -15.55 24.55 5.68
C VAL A 347 -15.46 23.22 6.44
N ALA A 348 -14.68 23.16 7.52
CA ALA A 348 -14.54 21.94 8.32
C ALA A 348 -15.85 21.52 9.02
N GLU A 349 -16.58 22.49 9.57
CA GLU A 349 -17.84 22.29 10.32
C GLU A 349 -19.00 21.90 9.40
N GLN A 350 -19.11 22.55 8.23
CA GLN A 350 -20.15 22.23 7.24
C GLN A 350 -19.82 20.94 6.48
N GLY A 351 -18.52 20.62 6.35
CA GLY A 351 -18.02 19.51 5.54
C GLY A 351 -17.89 19.88 4.06
N ILE A 352 -17.15 19.05 3.34
CA ILE A 352 -16.90 19.19 1.90
C ILE A 352 -17.89 18.30 1.15
N GLU A 353 -18.65 18.89 0.24
CA GLU A 353 -19.57 18.16 -0.63
C GLU A 353 -18.86 17.72 -1.92
N LEU A 354 -18.84 16.41 -2.19
CA LEU A 354 -18.37 15.82 -3.43
C LEU A 354 -19.56 15.08 -4.06
N GLY A 355 -20.23 15.75 -5.00
CA GLY A 355 -21.53 15.30 -5.50
C GLY A 355 -22.54 15.21 -4.35
N LEU A 356 -23.09 14.02 -4.12
CA LEU A 356 -24.03 13.77 -3.02
C LEU A 356 -23.36 13.19 -1.76
N ARG A 357 -22.03 13.08 -1.71
CA ARG A 357 -21.30 12.67 -0.52
C ARG A 357 -20.83 13.87 0.28
N ARG A 358 -20.92 13.78 1.61
CA ARG A 358 -20.36 14.76 2.53
C ARG A 358 -19.15 14.18 3.25
N TYR A 359 -18.06 14.96 3.29
CA TYR A 359 -16.83 14.62 3.98
C TYR A 359 -16.58 15.59 5.12
N GLN A 360 -16.26 15.08 6.30
CA GLN A 360 -15.99 15.87 7.49
C GLN A 360 -14.58 15.63 8.00
N PHE A 361 -14.01 16.63 8.69
CA PHE A 361 -12.66 16.56 9.20
C PHE A 361 -12.48 15.35 10.14
N LEU A 362 -11.45 14.53 9.91
CA LEU A 362 -11.16 13.34 10.71
C LEU A 362 -9.87 13.50 11.53
N MET A 363 -8.77 13.90 10.89
CA MET A 363 -7.46 14.04 11.55
C MET A 363 -6.46 14.80 10.68
N TYR A 364 -5.28 15.09 11.24
CA TYR A 364 -4.13 15.60 10.49
C TYR A 364 -2.82 14.90 10.91
N LYS A 365 -1.78 15.01 10.06
CA LYS A 365 -0.45 14.43 10.32
C LYS A 365 0.65 15.28 9.66
N ASP A 366 1.79 15.43 10.31
CA ASP A 366 2.96 16.04 9.65
C ASP A 366 3.46 15.14 8.50
N GLY A 367 3.56 15.68 7.29
CA GLY A 367 4.11 15.01 6.11
C GLY A 367 5.62 14.75 6.15
N GLY A 368 6.33 15.28 7.15
CA GLY A 368 7.73 14.97 7.42
C GLY A 368 8.73 15.61 6.46
N LYS A 369 10.03 15.34 6.70
CA LYS A 369 11.16 16.02 6.03
C LYS A 369 11.20 15.84 4.50
N GLU A 370 10.78 14.69 3.97
CA GLU A 370 10.78 14.44 2.52
C GLU A 370 9.72 15.27 1.79
N GLU A 371 8.55 15.46 2.41
CA GLU A 371 7.45 16.22 1.80
C GLU A 371 7.68 17.74 1.90
N LYS A 372 8.36 18.22 2.96
CA LYS A 372 8.88 19.60 3.01
C LYS A 372 9.81 19.91 1.84
N LYS A 373 10.71 18.98 1.50
CA LYS A 373 11.62 19.14 0.35
C LYS A 373 10.90 19.12 -1.00
N LYS A 374 9.91 18.24 -1.19
CA LYS A 374 9.16 18.12 -2.45
C LYS A 374 8.18 19.27 -2.72
N SER A 375 7.56 19.80 -1.67
CA SER A 375 6.52 20.84 -1.80
C SER A 375 7.08 22.26 -1.89
N GLY A 376 8.32 22.49 -1.44
CA GLY A 376 8.89 23.84 -1.30
C GLY A 376 8.17 24.71 -0.26
N MET A 377 7.20 24.14 0.48
CA MET A 377 6.40 24.85 1.49
C MET A 377 7.06 24.74 2.87
N LYS A 378 6.81 25.73 3.74
CA LYS A 378 7.34 25.74 5.12
C LYS A 378 6.74 24.62 5.99
N SER A 379 5.52 24.15 5.68
CA SER A 379 4.85 23.06 6.42
C SER A 379 4.29 21.98 5.47
N SER A 380 4.47 20.72 5.87
CA SER A 380 4.06 19.50 5.16
C SER A 380 2.81 18.85 5.75
N VAL A 381 2.09 19.52 6.64
CA VAL A 381 0.96 18.90 7.36
C VAL A 381 -0.16 18.50 6.39
N LYS A 382 -0.51 17.23 6.41
CA LYS A 382 -1.63 16.63 5.66
C LYS A 382 -2.88 16.66 6.52
N CYS A 383 -4.01 17.03 5.92
CA CYS A 383 -5.32 17.02 6.55
C CYS A 383 -6.19 15.95 5.89
N TYR A 384 -6.97 15.22 6.68
CA TYR A 384 -7.78 14.09 6.24
C TYR A 384 -9.23 14.29 6.64
N PHE A 385 -10.12 14.15 5.68
CA PHE A 385 -11.57 14.17 5.85
C PHE A 385 -12.13 12.79 5.50
N VAL A 386 -13.21 12.39 6.17
CA VAL A 386 -13.88 11.10 5.98
C VAL A 386 -15.32 11.30 5.55
N CYS A 387 -15.83 10.42 4.68
CA CYS A 387 -17.22 10.45 4.25
C CYS A 387 -18.15 10.01 5.40
N THR A 388 -19.12 10.86 5.77
CA THR A 388 -20.06 10.60 6.87
C THR A 388 -21.51 10.46 6.41
N SER A 389 -21.83 10.90 5.19
CA SER A 389 -23.14 10.68 4.57
C SER A 389 -23.06 10.65 3.05
N SER A 390 -24.02 9.96 2.43
CA SER A 390 -24.25 9.99 0.98
C SER A 390 -25.73 10.05 0.66
N GLY A 391 -26.07 10.81 -0.38
CA GLY A 391 -27.41 10.84 -0.99
C GLY A 391 -27.57 9.96 -2.24
N TRP A 392 -26.54 9.21 -2.64
CA TRP A 392 -26.64 8.29 -3.79
C TRP A 392 -27.13 6.90 -3.38
N ASP A 393 -28.08 6.34 -4.15
CA ASP A 393 -28.67 5.03 -3.82
C ASP A 393 -27.66 3.89 -3.84
N ARG A 394 -26.67 3.91 -4.75
CA ARG A 394 -25.60 2.90 -4.79
C ARG A 394 -24.68 2.92 -3.58
N ASP A 395 -24.62 4.04 -2.87
CA ASP A 395 -23.82 4.13 -1.65
C ASP A 395 -24.56 3.49 -0.45
N ARG A 396 -25.88 3.28 -0.49
CA ARG A 396 -26.66 2.74 0.65
C ARG A 396 -26.16 1.38 1.17
N ASN A 397 -25.45 0.60 0.36
CA ASN A 397 -24.87 -0.68 0.76
C ASN A 397 -23.60 -0.53 1.64
N ASN A 398 -23.03 0.66 1.78
CA ASN A 398 -21.85 0.94 2.62
C ASN A 398 -22.26 1.49 4.01
N ASP A 399 -23.21 0.79 4.63
CA ASP A 399 -24.00 1.27 5.77
C ASP A 399 -23.18 1.54 7.04
N PHE A 400 -21.96 0.99 7.14
CA PHE A 400 -21.18 1.10 8.38
C PHE A 400 -20.60 2.50 8.63
N LEU A 401 -20.48 3.38 7.64
CA LEU A 401 -19.98 4.75 7.83
C LEU A 401 -21.10 5.79 7.86
N TYR A 402 -22.17 5.55 7.11
CA TYR A 402 -23.19 6.56 6.90
C TYR A 402 -24.05 6.76 8.14
N GLY A 403 -24.27 8.02 8.51
CA GLY A 403 -25.01 8.39 9.72
C GLY A 403 -24.19 8.31 11.01
N LYS A 404 -22.93 7.84 10.95
CA LYS A 404 -22.01 7.92 12.09
C LYS A 404 -21.38 9.29 12.21
N THR A 405 -21.16 9.72 13.44
CA THR A 405 -20.38 10.92 13.73
C THR A 405 -18.88 10.65 13.53
N VAL A 406 -18.09 11.71 13.36
CA VAL A 406 -16.63 11.58 13.25
C VAL A 406 -16.03 10.92 14.49
N ASN A 407 -16.55 11.23 15.68
CA ASN A 407 -16.08 10.59 16.91
C ASN A 407 -16.39 9.09 16.92
N GLN A 408 -17.58 8.67 16.50
CA GLN A 408 -17.90 7.24 16.36
C GLN A 408 -16.96 6.53 15.39
N ILE A 409 -16.62 7.17 14.26
CA ILE A 409 -15.63 6.63 13.30
C ILE A 409 -14.26 6.48 13.97
N ARG A 410 -13.80 7.47 14.74
CA ARG A 410 -12.53 7.37 15.49
C ARG A 410 -12.56 6.23 16.50
N LEU A 411 -13.69 6.00 17.18
CA LEU A 411 -13.88 4.91 18.14
C LEU A 411 -13.83 3.52 17.47
N HIS A 412 -14.31 3.41 16.22
CA HIS A 412 -14.12 2.18 15.44
C HIS A 412 -12.64 1.91 15.11
N LEU A 413 -11.82 2.96 14.95
CA LEU A 413 -10.39 2.80 14.68
C LEU A 413 -9.60 2.43 15.95
N MET A 414 -9.91 3.10 17.07
CA MET A 414 -9.36 2.82 18.40
C MET A 414 -10.13 3.61 19.47
N HIS A 415 -10.07 3.20 20.72
CA HIS A 415 -10.68 3.91 21.86
C HIS A 415 -9.84 5.14 22.25
N ILE A 416 -9.69 6.06 21.29
CA ILE A 416 -8.75 7.19 21.31
C ILE A 416 -9.02 8.17 22.45
N HIS A 417 -10.24 8.21 22.99
CA HIS A 417 -10.62 9.02 24.14
C HIS A 417 -9.84 8.65 25.42
N THR A 418 -9.36 7.40 25.53
CA THR A 418 -8.57 6.94 26.69
C THR A 418 -7.17 7.55 26.83
N VAL A 419 -6.74 8.38 25.87
CA VAL A 419 -5.43 9.05 25.92
C VAL A 419 -5.46 10.25 26.88
N PRO A 420 -4.38 10.53 27.61
CA PRO A 420 -4.43 11.49 28.73
C PRO A 420 -4.31 12.97 28.29
N SER A 421 -4.10 13.25 27.01
CA SER A 421 -4.01 14.64 26.51
C SER A 421 -4.27 14.76 25.01
N LEU A 422 -4.72 15.93 24.56
CA LEU A 422 -4.99 16.23 23.15
C LEU A 422 -3.74 16.17 22.25
N ALA A 423 -2.56 16.50 22.79
CA ALA A 423 -1.29 16.31 22.07
C ALA A 423 -1.02 14.81 21.78
N LYS A 424 -1.34 13.93 22.74
CA LYS A 424 -1.27 12.48 22.53
C LYS A 424 -2.39 12.01 21.60
N TYR A 425 -3.60 12.57 21.69
CA TYR A 425 -4.74 12.20 20.86
C TYR A 425 -4.41 12.20 19.36
N ILE A 426 -3.92 13.31 18.81
CA ILE A 426 -3.59 13.37 17.37
C ILE A 426 -2.42 12.45 17.03
N SER A 427 -1.37 12.45 17.84
CA SER A 427 -0.20 11.61 17.55
C SER A 427 -0.54 10.11 17.55
N ARG A 428 -1.43 9.65 18.44
CA ARG A 428 -1.88 8.25 18.49
C ARG A 428 -2.88 7.93 17.39
N LEU A 429 -3.86 8.80 17.13
CA LEU A 429 -4.80 8.60 16.02
C LEU A 429 -4.05 8.48 14.69
N SER A 430 -2.98 9.25 14.47
CA SER A 430 -2.16 9.21 13.26
C SER A 430 -1.47 7.86 12.96
N LEU A 431 -1.49 6.91 13.90
CA LEU A 431 -0.97 5.56 13.71
C LEU A 431 -1.72 4.80 12.62
N VAL A 432 -3.02 5.08 12.41
CA VAL A 432 -3.80 4.46 11.31
C VAL A 432 -3.33 4.89 9.92
N LEU A 433 -2.58 6.00 9.85
CA LEU A 433 -1.95 6.54 8.63
C LEU A 433 -0.52 5.99 8.44
N SER A 434 -0.14 4.94 9.16
CA SER A 434 1.13 4.24 8.91
C SER A 434 1.02 3.48 7.58
N LYS A 435 2.05 3.58 6.72
CA LYS A 435 2.17 2.74 5.53
C LYS A 435 2.55 1.33 5.95
N THR A 436 1.62 0.39 5.84
CA THR A 436 1.75 -0.96 6.42
C THR A 436 1.22 -2.03 5.47
N LEU A 437 1.79 -3.23 5.61
CA LEU A 437 1.25 -4.48 5.09
C LEU A 437 0.34 -5.10 6.17
N LYS A 438 -0.94 -5.33 5.87
CA LYS A 438 -1.82 -6.10 6.75
C LYS A 438 -1.45 -7.58 6.69
N LEU A 439 -1.25 -8.22 7.84
CA LEU A 439 -1.15 -9.68 7.91
C LEU A 439 -2.54 -10.30 7.82
N ASP A 440 -2.64 -11.41 7.10
CA ASP A 440 -3.88 -12.15 6.88
C ASP A 440 -4.19 -13.08 8.05
N ILE A 441 -4.32 -12.48 9.24
CA ILE A 441 -4.59 -13.15 10.50
C ILE A 441 -6.00 -12.74 10.94
N ASP A 442 -6.87 -13.72 11.16
CA ASP A 442 -8.17 -13.47 11.77
C ASP A 442 -8.00 -13.27 13.28
N LEU A 443 -8.01 -12.01 13.71
CA LEU A 443 -7.94 -11.64 15.12
C LEU A 443 -9.26 -11.92 15.87
N SER A 444 -10.30 -12.40 15.19
CA SER A 444 -11.55 -12.84 15.79
C SER A 444 -11.56 -14.34 16.12
N ASP A 445 -10.53 -15.07 15.67
CA ASP A 445 -10.36 -16.50 15.94
C ASP A 445 -10.29 -16.75 17.46
N PRO A 446 -11.19 -17.57 18.04
CA PRO A 446 -11.20 -17.84 19.48
C PRO A 446 -9.95 -18.58 19.97
N GLU A 447 -9.19 -19.24 19.09
CA GLU A 447 -7.91 -19.86 19.43
C GLU A 447 -6.74 -18.88 19.43
N LEU A 448 -6.91 -17.68 18.86
CA LEU A 448 -5.88 -16.65 18.84
C LEU A 448 -5.83 -15.91 20.18
N ARG A 449 -4.63 -15.85 20.76
CA ARG A 449 -4.39 -15.19 22.05
C ARG A 449 -3.55 -13.94 21.86
N VAL A 450 -4.13 -12.80 22.21
CA VAL A 450 -3.40 -11.55 22.40
C VAL A 450 -3.24 -11.32 23.89
N GLU A 451 -2.05 -11.54 24.41
CA GLU A 451 -1.72 -11.47 25.83
C GLU A 451 -0.90 -10.23 26.13
N THR A 452 -1.09 -9.64 27.32
CA THR A 452 -0.20 -8.60 27.82
C THR A 452 0.72 -9.20 28.87
N ILE A 453 2.04 -9.15 28.61
CA ILE A 453 3.09 -9.58 29.55
C ILE A 453 3.73 -8.34 30.20
N PRO A 454 4.23 -8.42 31.45
CA PRO A 454 4.77 -7.26 32.16
C PRO A 454 6.04 -6.74 31.48
N ASP A 455 6.30 -5.44 31.55
CA ASP A 455 7.62 -4.90 31.18
C ASP A 455 8.71 -5.37 32.15
N ILE A 456 9.94 -5.50 31.67
CA ILE A 456 11.10 -5.78 32.55
C ILE A 456 11.69 -4.43 32.97
N HIS A 457 11.55 -4.09 34.24
CA HIS A 457 12.03 -2.82 34.78
C HIS A 457 13.54 -2.82 35.06
N CYS A 458 14.14 -1.62 34.97
CA CYS A 458 15.53 -1.39 35.38
C CYS A 458 15.68 -1.60 36.89
N LYS A 459 16.83 -2.11 37.33
CA LYS A 459 17.06 -2.43 38.76
C LYS A 459 18.47 -2.05 39.20
N ASP A 460 18.57 -1.54 40.42
CA ASP A 460 19.82 -1.44 41.17
C ASP A 460 19.76 -2.34 42.40
N GLY A 461 20.45 -3.47 42.33
CA GLY A 461 20.28 -4.57 43.28
C GLY A 461 18.84 -5.11 43.27
N SER A 462 18.16 -5.07 44.42
CA SER A 462 16.75 -5.46 44.55
C SER A 462 15.75 -4.35 44.26
N THR A 463 16.22 -3.11 44.08
CA THR A 463 15.37 -1.93 43.95
C THR A 463 15.01 -1.70 42.50
N GLU A 464 13.72 -1.57 42.21
CA GLU A 464 13.22 -1.18 40.89
C GLU A 464 13.45 0.33 40.67
N LEU A 465 13.98 0.69 39.50
CA LEU A 465 14.28 2.06 39.10
C LEU A 465 13.30 2.55 38.04
N GLU A 466 13.25 3.88 37.86
CA GLU A 466 12.55 4.49 36.73
C GLU A 466 13.26 4.13 35.41
N GLY A 467 12.66 3.21 34.64
CA GLY A 467 13.17 2.75 33.35
C GLY A 467 12.77 1.32 33.02
N ILE A 468 12.74 0.98 31.73
CA ILE A 468 12.30 -0.33 31.24
C ILE A 468 13.31 -0.89 30.23
N HIS A 469 13.69 -2.15 30.39
CA HIS A 469 14.61 -2.90 29.53
C HIS A 469 13.94 -3.48 28.28
N THR A 470 12.61 -3.50 28.22
CA THR A 470 11.81 -4.08 27.13
C THR A 470 10.93 -3.06 26.41
N ASP A 471 11.25 -1.77 26.50
CA ASP A 471 10.39 -0.69 25.99
C ASP A 471 10.14 -0.89 24.49
N GLY A 472 8.89 -1.17 24.13
CA GLY A 472 8.48 -1.28 22.73
C GLY A 472 8.67 -2.64 22.07
N THR A 473 9.04 -3.72 22.79
CA THR A 473 9.20 -5.06 22.18
C THR A 473 8.39 -6.16 22.88
N GLY A 474 7.78 -7.03 22.08
CA GLY A 474 6.97 -8.18 22.51
C GLY A 474 7.30 -9.44 21.71
N PHE A 475 6.43 -10.45 21.78
CA PHE A 475 6.65 -11.74 21.11
C PHE A 475 5.49 -12.14 20.21
N ILE A 476 5.78 -13.00 19.25
CA ILE A 476 4.79 -13.64 18.38
C ILE A 476 5.19 -15.07 18.10
N SER A 477 4.22 -15.97 18.09
CA SER A 477 4.44 -17.38 17.80
C SER A 477 4.91 -17.59 16.36
N GLU A 478 5.74 -18.61 16.15
CA GLU A 478 6.36 -18.91 14.85
C GLU A 478 5.33 -19.09 13.73
N ASP A 479 4.20 -19.75 14.01
CA ASP A 479 3.13 -20.01 13.04
C ASP A 479 2.46 -18.72 12.51
N LEU A 480 2.32 -17.70 13.36
CA LEU A 480 1.82 -16.39 12.93
C LEU A 480 2.92 -15.58 12.22
N ALA A 481 4.16 -15.65 12.70
CA ALA A 481 5.29 -14.96 12.09
C ALA A 481 5.56 -15.43 10.66
N LEU A 482 5.40 -16.74 10.38
CA LEU A 482 5.52 -17.34 9.05
C LEU A 482 4.50 -16.79 8.05
N GLN A 483 3.43 -16.14 8.52
CA GLN A 483 2.48 -15.50 7.61
C GLN A 483 3.03 -14.20 7.03
N CYS A 484 4.03 -13.59 7.66
CA CYS A 484 4.66 -12.35 7.23
C CYS A 484 5.73 -12.61 6.16
N PRO A 485 5.73 -11.88 5.03
CA PRO A 485 6.85 -11.89 4.10
C PRO A 485 8.15 -11.43 4.76
N ILE A 486 9.28 -12.03 4.38
CA ILE A 486 10.58 -11.80 5.03
C ILE A 486 11.09 -10.37 4.81
N TYR A 487 10.78 -9.75 3.66
CA TYR A 487 11.31 -8.44 3.28
C TYR A 487 10.20 -7.39 3.14
N VAL A 488 9.75 -6.84 4.27
CA VAL A 488 8.81 -5.72 4.29
C VAL A 488 9.52 -4.44 4.67
N SER A 489 9.27 -3.36 3.93
CA SER A 489 9.76 -2.02 4.24
C SER A 489 8.74 -0.97 3.84
N LYS A 490 8.36 -0.10 4.79
CA LYS A 490 7.28 0.89 4.64
C LYS A 490 5.98 0.26 4.12
N GLY A 491 5.67 -0.96 4.57
CA GLY A 491 4.50 -1.73 4.15
C GLY A 491 4.58 -2.36 2.74
N ASN A 492 5.67 -2.15 2.00
CA ASN A 492 5.90 -2.80 0.72
C ASN A 492 6.74 -4.06 0.86
N ILE A 493 6.35 -5.12 0.16
CA ILE A 493 7.20 -6.29 -0.07
C ILE A 493 8.31 -5.87 -1.03
N GLN A 494 9.55 -6.02 -0.60
CA GLN A 494 10.72 -5.80 -1.44
C GLN A 494 10.98 -7.08 -2.24
N ALA A 495 11.31 -6.95 -3.53
CA ALA A 495 11.76 -8.09 -4.32
C ALA A 495 13.04 -8.67 -3.67
N GLY A 496 13.10 -9.99 -3.54
CA GLY A 496 14.34 -10.69 -3.22
C GLY A 496 15.38 -10.52 -4.34
N ARG A 497 16.60 -11.04 -4.13
CA ARG A 497 17.70 -10.95 -5.12
C ARG A 497 17.36 -11.50 -6.51
N ASP A 498 16.29 -12.28 -6.62
CA ASP A 498 15.92 -13.01 -7.84
C ASP A 498 15.04 -12.20 -8.82
N GLY A 499 14.77 -10.92 -8.54
CA GLY A 499 14.09 -10.03 -9.52
C GLY A 499 12.64 -10.43 -9.82
N LEU A 500 11.99 -11.14 -8.90
CA LEU A 500 10.60 -11.57 -9.05
C LEU A 500 9.64 -10.45 -8.64
N SER A 501 8.58 -10.28 -9.44
CA SER A 501 7.58 -9.22 -9.23
C SER A 501 6.94 -9.29 -7.83
N PRO A 502 6.39 -8.18 -7.29
CA PRO A 502 5.67 -8.20 -6.00
C PRO A 502 4.50 -9.21 -5.95
N ALA A 503 3.88 -9.50 -7.10
CA ALA A 503 2.84 -10.54 -7.22
C ALA A 503 3.41 -11.96 -7.11
N SER A 504 4.65 -12.16 -7.56
CA SER A 504 5.41 -13.40 -7.41
C SER A 504 5.94 -13.57 -5.99
N ALA A 505 6.35 -12.49 -5.32
CA ALA A 505 6.80 -12.51 -3.92
C ALA A 505 5.68 -12.90 -2.92
N LYS A 506 4.41 -12.56 -3.22
CA LYS A 506 3.25 -13.10 -2.48
C LYS A 506 3.06 -14.61 -2.65
N ARG A 507 3.46 -15.17 -3.80
CA ARG A 507 3.36 -16.62 -4.11
C ARG A 507 4.59 -17.41 -3.66
N GLN A 508 5.72 -16.76 -3.45
CA GLN A 508 6.97 -17.35 -2.98
C GLN A 508 7.01 -17.51 -1.46
N LYS A 509 5.89 -17.94 -0.86
CA LYS A 509 5.88 -18.62 0.46
C LYS A 509 6.37 -20.07 0.36
N ILE A 510 6.60 -20.58 -0.86
CA ILE A 510 6.67 -22.03 -1.14
C ILE A 510 8.09 -22.52 -1.46
N TYR A 511 9.06 -21.65 -1.78
CA TYR A 511 10.38 -22.12 -2.28
C TYR A 511 11.61 -21.60 -1.54
N ASP A 512 11.52 -20.57 -0.70
CA ASP A 512 12.66 -20.11 0.10
C ASP A 512 12.54 -20.67 1.52
N ASN A 513 13.45 -21.58 1.88
CA ASN A 513 13.63 -22.16 3.22
C ASN A 513 14.09 -21.13 4.29
N ASP A 514 13.81 -19.83 4.10
CA ASP A 514 14.43 -18.73 4.87
C ASP A 514 13.74 -18.42 6.22
N GLY A 515 12.75 -19.22 6.63
CA GLY A 515 12.05 -19.07 7.91
C GLY A 515 11.24 -17.76 8.03
N PRO A 516 10.67 -17.45 9.22
CA PRO A 516 9.98 -16.18 9.43
C PRO A 516 10.97 -15.02 9.63
N PRO A 517 10.57 -13.76 9.39
CA PRO A 517 11.37 -12.61 9.81
C PRO A 517 11.57 -12.64 11.34
N LEU A 518 12.81 -12.41 11.79
CA LEU A 518 13.18 -12.42 13.21
C LEU A 518 12.39 -11.38 14.03
N LEU A 519 12.32 -10.15 13.53
CA LEU A 519 11.56 -9.05 14.14
C LEU A 519 10.61 -8.43 13.12
N MET A 520 9.40 -8.10 13.59
CA MET A 520 8.42 -7.33 12.84
C MET A 520 8.10 -6.04 13.59
N GLN A 521 8.35 -4.89 12.97
CA GLN A 521 7.84 -3.61 13.47
C GLN A 521 6.36 -3.49 13.09
N VAL A 522 5.49 -3.43 14.09
CA VAL A 522 4.04 -3.55 13.89
C VAL A 522 3.24 -2.37 14.43
N ARG A 523 1.98 -2.31 14.02
CA ARG A 523 0.89 -1.65 14.73
C ARG A 523 -0.21 -2.69 14.91
N LEU A 524 -0.67 -2.88 16.13
CA LEU A 524 -1.76 -3.80 16.44
C LEU A 524 -2.97 -2.98 16.86
N PHE A 525 -4.05 -3.13 16.11
CA PHE A 525 -5.38 -2.62 16.46
C PHE A 525 -6.19 -3.83 16.91
N TYR A 526 -6.62 -3.83 18.18
CA TYR A 526 -7.29 -5.00 18.76
C TYR A 526 -8.28 -4.59 19.85
N ASN A 527 -9.57 -4.77 19.61
CA ASN A 527 -10.66 -4.50 20.55
C ASN A 527 -10.57 -3.10 21.19
N GLY A 528 -10.25 -2.09 20.37
CA GLY A 528 -10.13 -0.68 20.75
C GLY A 528 -8.75 -0.28 21.27
N LEU A 529 -7.89 -1.24 21.61
CA LEU A 529 -6.48 -1.00 21.93
C LEU A 529 -5.68 -0.71 20.65
N CYS A 530 -4.70 0.19 20.77
CA CYS A 530 -3.67 0.38 19.76
C CYS A 530 -2.29 0.19 20.39
N ALA A 531 -1.54 -0.81 19.94
CA ALA A 531 -0.14 -1.03 20.31
C ALA A 531 0.81 -0.74 19.14
N LYS A 532 1.98 -0.18 19.45
CA LYS A 532 3.09 0.07 18.52
C LYS A 532 4.36 -0.51 19.13
N GLY A 533 5.12 -1.26 18.34
CA GLY A 533 6.40 -1.78 18.75
C GLY A 533 6.97 -2.81 17.78
N THR A 534 7.88 -3.64 18.26
CA THR A 534 8.38 -4.82 17.56
C THR A 534 7.82 -6.10 18.17
N LEU A 535 7.67 -7.15 17.35
CA LEU A 535 7.38 -8.50 17.79
C LEU A 535 8.53 -9.41 17.36
N LEU A 536 9.18 -10.04 18.33
CA LEU A 536 10.20 -11.06 18.14
C LEU A 536 9.53 -12.43 17.96
N VAL A 537 9.96 -13.19 16.94
CA VAL A 537 9.52 -14.58 16.81
C VAL A 537 9.99 -15.42 18.00
N ASN A 538 9.08 -16.17 18.60
CA ASN A 538 9.38 -17.06 19.71
C ASN A 538 8.70 -18.42 19.50
N ARG A 539 9.51 -19.43 19.19
CA ARG A 539 9.10 -20.82 18.91
C ARG A 539 8.61 -21.56 20.15
N LEU A 540 8.93 -21.05 21.34
CA LEU A 540 8.46 -21.60 22.61
C LEU A 540 7.06 -21.13 22.98
N LEU A 541 6.52 -20.11 22.28
CA LEU A 541 5.13 -19.74 22.45
C LEU A 541 4.22 -20.81 21.87
N PRO A 542 3.08 -21.11 22.51
CA PRO A 542 2.11 -21.97 21.86
C PRO A 542 1.54 -21.26 20.63
N LYS A 543 1.05 -22.04 19.68
CA LYS A 543 0.55 -21.51 18.39
C LYS A 543 -0.52 -20.44 18.57
N LYS A 544 -0.67 -19.58 17.56
CA LYS A 544 -1.63 -18.46 17.53
C LYS A 544 -1.50 -17.48 18.71
N THR A 545 -0.29 -17.18 19.16
CA THR A 545 -0.06 -16.30 20.32
C THR A 545 0.70 -15.04 19.93
N ILE A 546 0.19 -13.88 20.35
CA ILE A 546 0.84 -12.58 20.29
C ILE A 546 0.96 -12.06 21.72
N GLN A 547 2.16 -11.70 22.16
CA GLN A 547 2.39 -11.11 23.47
C GLN A 547 2.88 -9.67 23.31
N ILE A 548 2.15 -8.73 23.87
CA ILE A 548 2.49 -7.29 23.92
C ILE A 548 2.83 -6.86 25.34
N ARG A 549 3.46 -5.70 25.50
CA ARG A 549 3.81 -5.12 26.81
C ARG A 549 3.09 -3.79 27.06
N PRO A 550 2.91 -3.35 28.31
CA PRO A 550 2.35 -2.04 28.64
C PRO A 550 3.03 -0.88 27.89
N SER A 551 4.36 -0.88 27.78
CA SER A 551 5.15 0.09 27.02
C SER A 551 4.75 0.21 25.54
N MET A 552 4.26 -0.88 24.93
CA MET A 552 3.79 -0.90 23.54
C MET A 552 2.40 -0.28 23.38
N ILE A 553 1.56 -0.30 24.42
CA ILE A 553 0.17 0.16 24.37
C ILE A 553 0.14 1.68 24.32
N LYS A 554 -0.28 2.24 23.17
CA LYS A 554 -0.37 3.69 22.96
C LYS A 554 -1.78 4.22 23.20
N VAL A 555 -2.81 3.37 23.04
CA VAL A 555 -4.22 3.62 23.34
C VAL A 555 -4.79 2.40 24.06
N LYS A 556 -5.46 2.62 25.19
CA LYS A 556 -6.03 1.53 26.01
C LYS A 556 -7.44 1.19 25.52
N PRO A 557 -7.89 -0.05 25.69
CA PRO A 557 -9.27 -0.38 25.40
C PRO A 557 -10.16 0.12 26.54
N ASP A 558 -11.20 0.87 26.20
CA ASP A 558 -12.36 1.09 27.08
C ASP A 558 -13.39 -0.06 26.94
N PRO A 559 -13.61 -0.89 27.99
CA PRO A 559 -14.62 -1.96 27.96
C PRO A 559 -16.05 -1.46 27.82
N SER A 560 -16.37 -0.25 28.29
CA SER A 560 -17.72 0.33 28.23
C SER A 560 -18.17 0.63 26.81
N MET A 561 -17.22 0.77 25.87
CA MET A 561 -17.49 1.05 24.47
C MET A 561 -17.79 -0.19 23.63
N ARG A 562 -17.45 -1.41 24.10
CA ARG A 562 -17.64 -2.65 23.33
C ARG A 562 -19.09 -2.91 22.89
N PRO A 563 -20.13 -2.65 23.72
CA PRO A 563 -21.52 -2.82 23.29
C PRO A 563 -21.98 -1.76 22.28
N ILE A 564 -21.26 -0.64 22.18
CA ILE A 564 -21.66 0.55 21.42
C ILE A 564 -20.98 0.58 20.05
N VAL A 565 -19.70 0.21 20.01
CA VAL A 565 -18.84 0.32 18.83
C VAL A 565 -17.98 -0.94 18.72
N GLN A 566 -18.03 -1.60 17.55
CA GLN A 566 -17.14 -2.71 17.23
C GLN A 566 -15.84 -2.19 16.57
N PRO A 567 -14.67 -2.30 17.22
CA PRO A 567 -13.43 -1.78 16.65
C PRO A 567 -12.91 -2.63 15.49
N PHE A 568 -12.18 -2.00 14.57
CA PHE A 568 -11.50 -2.69 13.48
C PHE A 568 -10.20 -3.32 13.97
N ASN A 569 -10.20 -4.65 14.00
CA ASN A 569 -9.02 -5.41 14.40
C ASN A 569 -8.07 -5.60 13.20
N SER A 570 -6.78 -5.38 13.40
CA SER A 570 -5.75 -5.64 12.40
C SER A 570 -4.35 -5.70 12.98
N LEU A 571 -3.51 -6.59 12.43
CA LEU A 571 -2.07 -6.61 12.66
C LEU A 571 -1.34 -6.07 11.42
N GLU A 572 -0.67 -4.94 11.60
CA GLU A 572 -0.12 -4.11 10.53
C GLU A 572 1.41 -4.06 10.60
N VAL A 573 2.10 -4.65 9.62
CA VAL A 573 3.56 -4.68 9.56
C VAL A 573 4.09 -3.48 8.78
N VAL A 574 4.96 -2.67 9.40
CA VAL A 574 5.68 -1.59 8.71
C VAL A 574 6.98 -2.04 8.11
N LYS A 575 7.75 -2.83 8.85
CA LYS A 575 9.08 -3.25 8.44
C LYS A 575 9.45 -4.55 9.14
N THR A 576 10.23 -5.39 8.47
CA THR A 576 10.85 -6.59 9.06
C THR A 576 12.35 -6.41 9.26
N SER A 577 12.93 -7.17 10.19
CA SER A 577 14.36 -7.46 10.20
C SER A 577 14.75 -8.06 8.85
N SER A 578 15.78 -7.51 8.24
CA SER A 578 16.22 -7.90 6.91
C SER A 578 17.73 -7.75 6.80
N ARG A 579 18.30 -8.38 5.77
CA ARG A 579 19.73 -8.30 5.48
C ARG A 579 20.19 -6.84 5.50
N PRO A 580 21.20 -6.49 6.33
CA PRO A 580 21.72 -5.14 6.39
C PRO A 580 22.20 -4.67 5.01
N LYS A 581 21.81 -3.44 4.64
CA LYS A 581 22.39 -2.75 3.48
C LYS A 581 23.81 -2.28 3.82
N LYS A 582 24.57 -1.98 2.77
CA LYS A 582 25.86 -1.30 2.89
C LYS A 582 25.74 -0.03 3.74
N VAL A 583 26.63 0.09 4.73
CA VAL A 583 26.56 1.12 5.75
C VAL A 583 27.44 2.30 5.40
N ARG A 584 26.87 3.50 5.50
CA ARG A 584 27.61 4.76 5.40
C ARG A 584 27.62 5.45 6.77
N LEU A 585 28.77 5.94 7.17
CA LEU A 585 28.93 6.87 8.29
C LEU A 585 28.14 8.14 8.01
N SER A 586 27.73 8.85 9.06
CA SER A 586 27.16 10.20 8.95
C SER A 586 28.17 11.21 9.48
N ARG A 587 28.03 12.49 9.10
CA ARG A 587 28.84 13.58 9.67
C ARG A 587 28.81 13.63 11.20
N TYR A 588 27.67 13.27 11.81
CA TYR A 588 27.51 13.23 13.27
C TYR A 588 28.32 12.08 13.86
N LEU A 589 28.18 10.88 13.28
CA LEU A 589 28.92 9.71 13.74
C LEU A 589 30.43 9.88 13.53
N ILE A 590 30.88 10.50 12.43
CA ILE A 590 32.29 10.84 12.20
C ILE A 590 32.80 11.76 13.32
N ALA A 591 32.06 12.82 13.64
CA ALA A 591 32.45 13.76 14.69
C ALA A 591 32.56 13.07 16.06
N LEU A 592 31.59 12.21 16.41
CA LEU A 592 31.60 11.48 17.68
C LEU A 592 32.73 10.43 17.76
N LEU A 593 32.98 9.69 16.68
CA LEU A 593 34.10 8.74 16.61
C LEU A 593 35.45 9.46 16.70
N HIS A 594 35.60 10.60 16.04
CA HIS A 594 36.80 11.41 16.12
C HIS A 594 37.01 11.99 17.53
N PHE A 595 35.94 12.49 18.16
CA PHE A 595 35.98 12.92 19.56
C PHE A 595 36.39 11.77 20.50
N GLY A 596 35.91 10.56 20.23
CA GLY A 596 36.32 9.34 20.93
C GLY A 596 37.77 8.89 20.62
N GLY A 597 38.54 9.62 19.81
CA GLY A 597 39.96 9.37 19.58
C GLY A 597 40.31 8.69 18.25
N VAL A 598 39.35 8.44 17.37
CA VAL A 598 39.65 7.91 16.03
C VAL A 598 40.36 8.99 15.20
N PRO A 599 41.55 8.72 14.62
CA PRO A 599 42.32 9.72 13.87
C PRO A 599 41.55 10.28 12.67
N ALA A 600 41.72 11.57 12.37
CA ALA A 600 41.07 12.20 11.22
C ALA A 600 41.50 11.55 9.89
N GLU A 601 42.76 11.11 9.84
CA GLU A 601 43.42 10.43 8.72
C GLU A 601 42.68 9.15 8.32
N PHE A 602 42.07 8.45 9.29
CA PHE A 602 41.25 7.27 9.00
C PHE A 602 40.05 7.64 8.12
N PHE A 603 39.30 8.68 8.50
CA PHE A 603 38.13 9.12 7.72
C PHE A 603 38.53 9.75 6.39
N LEU A 604 39.62 10.51 6.37
CA LEU A 604 40.17 11.07 5.13
C LEU A 604 40.61 9.95 4.17
N GLY A 605 41.21 8.87 4.67
CA GLY A 605 41.56 7.70 3.87
C GLY A 605 40.33 7.01 3.24
N LEU A 606 39.25 6.85 4.00
CA LEU A 606 37.97 6.34 3.47
C LEU A 606 37.40 7.25 2.37
N LEU A 607 37.43 8.57 2.59
CA LEU A 607 36.97 9.56 1.62
C LEU A 607 37.82 9.53 0.33
N SER A 608 39.14 9.53 0.45
CA SER A 608 40.07 9.46 -0.68
C SER A 608 39.85 8.19 -1.50
N THR A 609 39.63 7.05 -0.83
CA THR A 609 39.32 5.79 -1.51
C THR A 609 38.00 5.88 -2.29
N ALA A 610 36.94 6.41 -1.67
CA ALA A 610 35.64 6.56 -2.33
C ALA A 610 35.70 7.50 -3.55
N LEU A 611 36.47 8.60 -3.46
CA LEU A 611 36.70 9.52 -4.57
C LEU A 611 37.46 8.86 -5.72
N ALA A 612 38.56 8.15 -5.41
CA ALA A 612 39.34 7.43 -6.40
C ALA A 612 38.52 6.35 -7.12
N GLU A 613 37.71 5.58 -6.39
CA GLU A 613 36.81 4.58 -6.97
C GLU A 613 35.76 5.22 -7.89
N ALA A 614 35.18 6.36 -7.49
CA ALA A 614 34.24 7.08 -8.33
C ALA A 614 34.91 7.59 -9.62
N GLU A 615 36.11 8.17 -9.54
CA GLU A 615 36.85 8.68 -10.70
C GLU A 615 37.28 7.57 -11.66
N CYS A 616 37.75 6.44 -11.12
CA CYS A 616 38.24 5.31 -11.92
C CYS A 616 37.11 4.50 -12.58
N SER A 617 35.88 4.59 -12.07
CA SER A 617 34.75 3.77 -12.53
C SER A 617 34.38 3.90 -14.01
N ARG A 618 34.89 4.91 -14.71
CA ARG A 618 34.68 5.09 -16.16
C ARG A 618 35.57 4.21 -17.04
N TYR A 619 36.72 3.79 -16.53
CA TYR A 619 37.74 3.08 -17.30
C TYR A 619 38.24 1.81 -16.62
N ASP A 620 38.10 1.70 -15.29
CA ASP A 620 38.43 0.49 -14.55
C ASP A 620 37.17 -0.34 -14.27
N ARG A 621 37.13 -1.55 -14.82
CA ARG A 621 35.98 -2.47 -14.67
C ARG A 621 35.69 -2.83 -13.22
N ARG A 622 36.73 -2.94 -12.38
CA ARG A 622 36.57 -3.29 -10.96
C ARG A 622 35.96 -2.13 -10.16
N ALA A 623 36.41 -0.91 -10.41
CA ALA A 623 35.85 0.31 -9.83
C ALA A 623 34.42 0.54 -10.32
N ALA A 624 34.14 0.34 -11.61
CA ALA A 624 32.79 0.39 -12.18
C ALA A 624 31.85 -0.59 -11.46
N PHE A 625 32.30 -1.83 -11.31
CA PHE A 625 31.53 -2.86 -10.62
C PHE A 625 31.30 -2.52 -9.14
N LYS A 626 32.31 -2.01 -8.43
CA LYS A 626 32.16 -1.55 -7.04
C LYS A 626 31.15 -0.40 -6.92
N VAL A 627 31.23 0.61 -7.79
CA VAL A 627 30.29 1.74 -7.79
C VAL A 627 28.86 1.25 -8.03
N ALA A 628 28.66 0.33 -8.98
CA ALA A 628 27.36 -0.29 -9.22
C ALA A 628 26.86 -1.04 -7.98
N LEU A 629 27.68 -1.89 -7.37
CA LEU A 629 27.32 -2.62 -6.15
C LEU A 629 27.10 -1.70 -4.93
N ASN A 630 27.77 -0.55 -4.85
CA ASN A 630 27.59 0.41 -3.75
C ASN A 630 26.27 1.19 -3.87
N ASN A 631 25.66 1.13 -5.06
CA ASN A 631 24.45 1.84 -5.45
C ASN A 631 23.33 0.90 -5.92
N GLU A 632 23.35 -0.38 -5.50
CA GLU A 632 22.31 -1.38 -5.82
C GLU A 632 20.89 -0.89 -5.52
N GLY A 633 20.70 -0.03 -4.52
CA GLY A 633 19.38 0.53 -4.16
C GLY A 633 18.86 1.61 -5.11
N ILE A 634 19.70 2.10 -6.02
CA ILE A 634 19.38 3.06 -7.09
C ILE A 634 19.27 2.33 -8.43
N ASP A 635 19.96 1.21 -8.55
CA ASP A 635 20.02 0.41 -9.76
C ASP A 635 18.81 -0.53 -9.86
N ASN A 636 18.16 -0.58 -11.02
CA ASN A 636 17.00 -1.44 -11.22
C ASN A 636 17.47 -2.89 -11.19
N ASP A 637 17.24 -3.62 -10.10
CA ASP A 637 17.67 -5.01 -9.91
C ASP A 637 19.16 -5.26 -10.19
N CYS A 638 20.02 -4.32 -9.77
CA CYS A 638 21.47 -4.39 -10.00
C CYS A 638 21.85 -4.55 -11.49
N MET A 639 21.00 -4.09 -12.42
CA MET A 639 21.21 -4.23 -13.86
C MET A 639 22.58 -3.72 -14.31
N THR A 640 23.03 -2.58 -13.81
CA THR A 640 24.34 -2.01 -14.11
C THR A 640 25.47 -2.96 -13.68
N ALA A 641 25.38 -3.52 -12.48
CA ALA A 641 26.35 -4.51 -12.01
C ALA A 641 26.32 -5.79 -12.89
N ARG A 642 25.13 -6.25 -13.29
CA ARG A 642 24.95 -7.42 -14.18
C ARG A 642 25.52 -7.17 -15.58
N MET A 643 25.33 -5.98 -16.16
CA MET A 643 25.92 -5.59 -17.45
C MET A 643 27.45 -5.68 -17.38
N ILE A 644 28.05 -5.09 -16.35
CA ILE A 644 29.51 -5.10 -16.14
C ILE A 644 30.01 -6.54 -15.94
N TYR A 645 29.31 -7.32 -15.12
CA TYR A 645 29.65 -8.72 -14.85
C TYR A 645 29.56 -9.60 -16.10
N SER A 646 28.59 -9.31 -16.98
CA SER A 646 28.41 -9.99 -18.27
C SER A 646 29.46 -9.61 -19.32
N GLY A 647 30.42 -8.74 -18.96
CA GLY A 647 31.51 -8.34 -19.84
C GLY A 647 31.16 -7.19 -20.78
N MET A 648 30.03 -6.49 -20.58
CA MET A 648 29.69 -5.35 -21.43
C MET A 648 30.79 -4.27 -21.35
N PRO A 649 31.16 -3.66 -22.50
CA PRO A 649 32.12 -2.56 -22.53
C PRO A 649 31.64 -1.35 -21.71
N LEU A 650 32.53 -0.70 -20.96
CA LEU A 650 32.16 0.43 -20.09
C LEU A 650 31.78 1.71 -20.88
N ASP A 651 32.18 1.77 -22.15
CA ASP A 651 31.83 2.80 -23.11
C ASP A 651 30.49 2.54 -23.82
N GLU A 652 29.78 1.46 -23.47
CA GLU A 652 28.40 1.27 -23.91
C GLU A 652 27.52 2.45 -23.40
N PRO A 653 26.81 3.18 -24.29
CA PRO A 653 26.17 4.45 -23.94
C PRO A 653 25.22 4.38 -22.75
N TYR A 654 24.41 3.32 -22.64
CA TYR A 654 23.48 3.17 -21.53
C TYR A 654 24.24 2.92 -20.21
N LEU A 655 25.20 2.00 -20.21
CA LEU A 655 26.05 1.71 -19.06
C LEU A 655 26.81 2.95 -18.57
N GLN A 656 27.39 3.72 -19.50
CA GLN A 656 28.10 4.95 -19.19
C GLN A 656 27.19 6.00 -18.55
N TYR A 657 25.98 6.19 -19.09
CA TYR A 657 24.95 7.06 -18.50
C TYR A 657 24.59 6.63 -17.08
N ARG A 658 24.35 5.33 -16.87
CA ARG A 658 24.00 4.76 -15.56
C ARG A 658 25.11 4.93 -14.53
N LEU A 659 26.35 4.65 -14.92
CA LEU A 659 27.53 4.88 -14.07
C LEU A 659 27.67 6.36 -13.73
N GLY A 660 27.54 7.26 -14.72
CA GLY A 660 27.58 8.71 -14.50
C GLY A 660 26.54 9.21 -13.50
N PHE A 661 25.31 8.68 -13.58
CA PHE A 661 24.26 8.98 -12.61
C PHE A 661 24.61 8.51 -11.19
N MET A 662 25.04 7.24 -11.04
CA MET A 662 25.43 6.68 -9.74
C MET A 662 26.63 7.40 -9.12
N MET A 663 27.63 7.78 -9.92
CA MET A 663 28.75 8.62 -9.47
C MET A 663 28.26 9.99 -8.97
N GLY A 664 27.30 10.59 -9.66
CA GLY A 664 26.67 11.84 -9.23
C GLY A 664 26.00 11.72 -7.85
N GLU A 665 25.28 10.63 -7.62
CA GLU A 665 24.65 10.34 -6.32
C GLU A 665 25.67 10.04 -5.22
N GLU A 666 26.74 9.29 -5.52
CA GLU A 666 27.83 9.05 -4.58
C GLU A 666 28.49 10.37 -4.16
N ARG A 667 28.81 11.25 -5.12
CA ARG A 667 29.39 12.58 -4.85
C ARG A 667 28.49 13.44 -3.96
N LYS A 668 27.18 13.47 -4.22
CA LYS A 668 26.21 14.16 -3.34
C LYS A 668 26.20 13.55 -1.94
N GLY A 669 26.32 12.23 -1.82
CA GLY A 669 26.46 11.51 -0.56
C GLY A 669 27.70 11.94 0.21
N LEU A 670 28.87 11.93 -0.45
CA LEU A 670 30.15 12.35 0.14
C LEU A 670 30.11 13.82 0.60
N GLN A 671 29.56 14.73 -0.22
CA GLN A 671 29.33 16.13 0.17
C GLN A 671 28.43 16.25 1.42
N ALA A 672 27.49 15.33 1.59
CA ALA A 672 26.64 15.29 2.78
C ALA A 672 27.32 14.66 4.01
N GLY A 673 28.58 14.19 3.89
CA GLY A 673 29.31 13.48 4.93
C GLY A 673 28.88 12.03 5.08
N LYS A 674 28.45 11.38 3.98
CA LYS A 674 28.08 9.96 3.95
C LYS A 674 29.18 9.11 3.32
N ILE A 675 30.00 8.47 4.14
CA ILE A 675 31.17 7.70 3.68
C ILE A 675 30.95 6.22 3.97
N LEU A 676 31.13 5.36 2.96
CA LEU A 676 30.98 3.92 3.11
C LEU A 676 32.03 3.35 4.07
N ILE A 677 31.63 2.42 4.93
CA ILE A 677 32.53 1.71 5.85
C ILE A 677 32.23 0.21 5.85
N SER A 678 33.28 -0.62 5.84
CA SER A 678 33.17 -2.07 5.93
C SER A 678 32.84 -2.54 7.35
N ASP A 679 32.52 -3.83 7.49
CA ASP A 679 32.31 -4.52 8.76
C ASP A 679 31.38 -3.80 9.73
N SER A 680 30.38 -3.12 9.15
CA SER A 680 29.41 -2.32 9.87
C SER A 680 28.01 -2.60 9.32
N TYR A 681 27.01 -2.59 10.20
CA TYR A 681 25.64 -3.02 9.91
C TYR A 681 24.64 -2.09 10.59
N TYR A 682 23.45 -1.94 10.02
CA TYR A 682 22.28 -1.41 10.73
C TYR A 682 21.33 -2.57 11.03
N LEU A 683 21.11 -2.86 12.31
CA LEU A 683 20.28 -3.96 12.79
C LEU A 683 19.13 -3.43 13.65
N MET A 684 17.97 -4.05 13.56
CA MET A 684 16.86 -3.73 14.46
C MET A 684 17.18 -4.27 15.85
N GLY A 685 16.92 -3.48 16.89
CA GLY A 685 17.15 -3.89 18.27
C GLY A 685 15.94 -4.55 18.93
N THR A 686 16.22 -5.46 19.85
CA THR A 686 15.26 -6.06 20.78
C THR A 686 15.98 -6.49 22.06
N THR A 687 15.25 -7.03 23.02
CA THR A 687 15.79 -7.53 24.29
C THR A 687 16.06 -9.04 24.21
N ASP A 688 17.10 -9.51 24.87
CA ASP A 688 17.43 -10.93 25.01
C ASP A 688 16.30 -11.71 25.72
N PRO A 689 15.62 -12.64 25.02
CA PRO A 689 14.56 -13.43 25.62
C PRO A 689 15.07 -14.53 26.56
N THR A 690 16.37 -14.83 26.55
CA THR A 690 16.96 -15.92 27.35
C THR A 690 17.39 -15.46 28.74
N GLY A 691 17.64 -14.15 28.92
CA GLY A 691 18.11 -13.56 30.18
C GLY A 691 19.56 -13.91 30.53
N VAL A 692 20.35 -14.38 29.56
CA VAL A 692 21.74 -14.85 29.79
C VAL A 692 22.75 -13.71 29.63
N LEU A 693 22.44 -12.70 28.82
CA LEU A 693 23.38 -11.60 28.57
C LEU A 693 23.63 -10.73 29.82
N CYS A 694 24.91 -10.47 30.11
CA CYS A 694 25.34 -9.51 31.12
C CYS A 694 25.21 -8.05 30.61
N ALA A 695 25.30 -7.08 31.52
CA ALA A 695 25.05 -5.66 31.23
C ALA A 695 25.89 -5.04 30.09
N ASN A 696 27.10 -5.56 29.82
CA ASN A 696 27.99 -5.08 28.75
C ASN A 696 28.03 -6.00 27.52
N GLN A 697 27.14 -7.01 27.46
CA GLN A 697 27.09 -7.99 26.39
C GLN A 697 25.88 -7.76 25.50
N VAL A 698 26.04 -8.09 24.22
CA VAL A 698 24.95 -8.15 23.24
C VAL A 698 25.03 -9.48 22.48
N CYS A 699 23.90 -9.99 22.02
CA CYS A 699 23.88 -11.06 21.01
C CYS A 699 23.53 -10.43 19.66
N ILE A 700 24.23 -10.79 18.60
CA ILE A 700 23.99 -10.25 17.26
C ILE A 700 23.89 -11.42 16.29
N ILE A 701 22.78 -11.51 15.54
CA ILE A 701 22.55 -12.56 14.55
C ILE A 701 22.64 -11.96 13.15
N LEU A 702 23.57 -12.46 12.33
CA LEU A 702 23.76 -12.10 10.93
C LEU A 702 23.44 -13.28 9.99
N ASP A 703 23.87 -13.22 8.74
CA ASP A 703 23.61 -14.24 7.72
C ASP A 703 24.29 -15.59 8.04
N LYS A 704 25.50 -15.54 8.60
CA LYS A 704 26.33 -16.69 9.00
C LYS A 704 26.14 -17.11 10.46
N GLY A 705 25.07 -16.66 11.11
CA GLY A 705 24.77 -16.96 12.52
C GLY A 705 25.22 -15.87 13.48
N GLN A 706 25.46 -16.27 14.73
CA GLN A 706 25.79 -15.35 15.82
C GLN A 706 27.20 -14.78 15.69
N LEU A 707 27.30 -13.48 15.99
CA LEU A 707 28.55 -12.76 15.99
C LEU A 707 29.22 -12.81 17.37
N SER A 708 30.56 -12.83 17.39
CA SER A 708 31.36 -12.75 18.63
C SER A 708 32.50 -11.76 18.50
N GLY A 709 32.94 -11.20 19.64
CA GLY A 709 34.03 -10.24 19.73
C GLY A 709 33.56 -8.83 20.11
N GLU A 710 34.50 -7.90 20.27
CA GLU A 710 34.18 -6.52 20.59
C GLU A 710 33.48 -5.81 19.41
N VAL A 711 32.51 -4.97 19.74
CA VAL A 711 31.74 -4.17 18.78
C VAL A 711 31.55 -2.75 19.29
N LEU A 712 31.44 -1.79 18.36
CA LEU A 712 30.86 -0.49 18.65
C LEU A 712 29.39 -0.49 18.28
N VAL A 713 28.53 0.07 19.13
CA VAL A 713 27.08 0.19 18.91
C VAL A 713 26.65 1.63 19.09
N TYR A 714 25.80 2.12 18.19
CA TYR A 714 25.31 3.49 18.17
C TYR A 714 23.90 3.56 17.57
N ARG A 715 23.04 4.43 18.09
CA ARG A 715 21.74 4.72 17.48
C ARG A 715 21.73 6.11 16.85
N HIS A 716 21.38 6.18 15.57
CA HIS A 716 21.30 7.45 14.84
C HIS A 716 19.91 8.12 15.00
N PRO A 717 19.81 9.44 15.24
CA PRO A 717 20.88 10.41 15.43
C PRO A 717 21.23 10.62 16.92
N GLY A 718 22.26 9.96 17.42
CA GLY A 718 22.93 10.34 18.66
C GLY A 718 23.84 11.56 18.44
N GLN A 719 23.93 12.40 19.47
CA GLN A 719 24.64 13.68 19.47
C GLN A 719 25.62 13.81 20.65
N HIS A 720 25.50 12.95 21.66
CA HIS A 720 26.38 12.95 22.82
C HIS A 720 27.55 11.98 22.58
N PRO A 721 28.79 12.30 23.01
CA PRO A 721 29.93 11.38 22.92
C PRO A 721 29.70 10.01 23.55
N GLY A 722 28.87 9.97 24.59
CA GLY A 722 28.43 8.75 25.26
C GLY A 722 27.41 7.91 24.50
N ASP A 723 26.86 8.37 23.37
CA ASP A 723 25.87 7.60 22.59
C ASP A 723 26.51 6.43 21.80
N ILE A 724 27.85 6.33 21.77
CA ILE A 724 28.58 5.22 21.15
C ILE A 724 29.13 4.31 22.26
N HIS A 725 28.65 3.07 22.27
CA HIS A 725 29.01 2.09 23.27
C HIS A 725 30.00 1.08 22.70
N ARG A 726 31.01 0.70 23.48
CA ARG A 726 31.87 -0.45 23.21
C ARG A 726 31.33 -1.64 24.01
N LEU A 727 30.87 -2.67 23.32
CA LEU A 727 30.17 -3.83 23.90
C LEU A 727 30.81 -5.14 23.43
N GLN A 728 30.50 -6.23 24.14
CA GLN A 728 30.96 -7.58 23.79
C GLN A 728 29.85 -8.36 23.09
N ALA A 729 30.01 -8.63 21.79
CA ALA A 729 29.15 -9.59 21.09
C ALA A 729 29.44 -11.00 21.61
N THR A 730 28.41 -11.67 22.12
CA THR A 730 28.52 -12.93 22.85
C THR A 730 27.59 -13.97 22.23
N PHE A 731 28.12 -15.18 22.05
CA PHE A 731 27.34 -16.32 21.59
C PHE A 731 26.42 -16.83 22.71
N VAL A 732 25.14 -17.03 22.40
CA VAL A 732 24.10 -17.51 23.31
C VAL A 732 23.59 -18.86 22.79
N GLU A 733 23.98 -19.94 23.47
CA GLU A 733 23.66 -21.33 23.07
C GLU A 733 22.15 -21.61 23.00
N GLY A 734 21.36 -21.03 23.90
CA GLY A 734 19.90 -21.22 23.94
C GLY A 734 19.10 -20.39 22.91
N MET A 735 19.73 -19.47 22.17
CA MET A 735 19.01 -18.51 21.33
C MET A 735 18.25 -19.20 20.18
N GLU A 736 18.86 -20.20 19.54
CA GLU A 736 18.25 -20.95 18.42
C GLU A 736 16.96 -21.69 18.84
N ARG A 737 16.87 -22.12 20.11
CA ARG A 737 15.64 -22.72 20.65
C ARG A 737 14.48 -21.74 20.69
N VAL A 738 14.77 -20.45 20.85
CA VAL A 738 13.76 -19.38 20.91
C VAL A 738 13.42 -18.88 19.51
N VAL A 739 14.42 -18.51 18.71
CA VAL A 739 14.20 -17.78 17.45
C VAL A 739 14.40 -18.62 16.19
N GLY A 740 14.86 -19.87 16.31
CA GLY A 740 15.16 -20.74 15.18
C GLY A 740 16.24 -20.17 14.27
N ASP A 741 16.07 -20.36 12.97
CA ASP A 741 16.98 -19.88 11.92
C ASP A 741 16.77 -18.42 11.51
N SER A 742 15.84 -17.70 12.16
CA SER A 742 15.54 -16.31 11.84
C SER A 742 16.73 -15.39 12.12
N LYS A 743 16.98 -14.42 11.23
CA LYS A 743 18.24 -13.64 11.19
C LYS A 743 18.03 -12.13 11.26
N PHE A 744 19.13 -11.41 11.50
CA PHE A 744 19.30 -9.96 11.35
C PHE A 744 18.71 -9.08 12.47
N ALA A 745 19.17 -9.30 13.70
CA ALA A 745 18.88 -8.40 14.83
C ALA A 745 20.06 -8.29 15.79
N ILE A 746 19.98 -7.30 16.68
CA ILE A 746 20.82 -7.15 17.86
C ILE A 746 19.93 -7.28 19.11
N PHE A 747 20.37 -8.10 20.06
CA PHE A 747 19.70 -8.38 21.32
C PHE A 747 20.48 -7.72 22.46
N PHE A 748 19.76 -6.93 23.24
CA PHE A 748 20.28 -6.20 24.40
C PHE A 748 19.95 -6.94 25.70
N PRO A 749 20.81 -6.84 26.73
CA PRO A 749 20.57 -7.44 28.02
C PRO A 749 19.38 -6.77 28.72
N ALA A 750 18.62 -7.54 29.50
CA ALA A 750 17.51 -7.04 30.30
C ALA A 750 17.90 -6.80 31.76
N VAL A 751 19.16 -6.40 32.00
CA VAL A 751 19.77 -6.29 33.32
C VAL A 751 20.50 -4.96 33.49
N GLY A 752 20.68 -4.56 34.73
CA GLY A 752 21.37 -3.32 35.10
C GLY A 752 20.43 -2.18 35.45
N PRO A 753 21.00 -1.05 35.91
CA PRO A 753 20.26 0.09 36.44
C PRO A 753 19.62 0.96 35.36
N ARG A 754 20.02 0.78 34.09
CA ARG A 754 19.50 1.50 32.94
C ARG A 754 19.59 0.62 31.69
N SER A 755 18.63 0.76 30.79
CA SER A 755 18.64 0.06 29.51
C SER A 755 19.74 0.58 28.60
N LEU A 756 20.53 -0.31 27.98
CA LEU A 756 21.53 0.07 26.98
C LEU A 756 20.93 0.84 25.80
N ALA A 757 19.67 0.57 25.43
CA ALA A 757 18.99 1.32 24.39
C ALA A 757 18.76 2.78 24.83
N ASP A 758 18.26 3.00 26.04
CA ASP A 758 18.02 4.35 26.54
C ASP A 758 19.33 5.16 26.70
N GLU A 759 20.43 4.49 27.07
CA GLU A 759 21.76 5.11 27.11
C GLU A 759 22.23 5.65 25.75
N MET A 760 21.76 5.04 24.64
CA MET A 760 22.09 5.45 23.28
C MET A 760 21.01 6.35 22.67
N ALA A 761 21.10 7.66 22.95
CA ALA A 761 20.20 8.69 22.42
C ALA A 761 18.70 8.45 22.74
N ASN A 762 18.40 7.98 23.95
CA ASN A 762 17.05 7.69 24.44
C ASN A 762 16.29 6.78 23.47
N SER A 763 16.95 5.71 23.02
CA SER A 763 16.38 4.73 22.09
C SER A 763 15.51 3.71 22.83
N ASP A 764 14.60 3.10 22.08
CA ASP A 764 13.72 2.02 22.52
C ASP A 764 13.76 0.86 21.49
N PHE A 765 12.90 -0.15 21.68
CA PHE A 765 12.78 -1.28 20.77
C PHE A 765 11.51 -1.23 19.92
N ASP A 766 10.97 -0.04 19.65
CA ASP A 766 9.73 0.14 18.86
C ASP A 766 9.94 0.11 17.34
N GLY A 767 11.19 -0.16 16.93
CA GLY A 767 11.67 -0.29 15.55
C GLY A 767 13.00 0.43 15.28
N ASP A 768 13.69 0.91 16.32
CA ASP A 768 14.98 1.58 16.19
C ASP A 768 16.05 0.66 15.59
N MET A 769 16.95 1.28 14.84
CA MET A 769 18.04 0.63 14.12
C MET A 769 19.37 1.06 14.73
N TYR A 770 20.20 0.10 15.09
CA TYR A 770 21.50 0.31 15.70
C TYR A 770 22.59 0.09 14.65
N TRP A 771 23.46 1.08 14.50
CA TRP A 771 24.74 0.92 13.84
C TRP A 771 25.62 0.04 14.72
N VAL A 772 26.15 -1.03 14.16
CA VAL A 772 27.07 -1.95 14.81
C VAL A 772 28.33 -2.02 13.95
N SER A 773 29.52 -1.86 14.53
CA SER A 773 30.78 -1.97 13.79
C SER A 773 31.80 -2.84 14.49
N ARG A 774 32.49 -3.65 13.68
CA ARG A 774 33.69 -4.44 14.05
C ARG A 774 34.95 -3.92 13.39
N HIS A 775 34.91 -2.72 12.82
CA HIS A 775 36.03 -2.23 12.05
C HIS A 775 37.29 -2.13 12.95
N PRO A 776 38.41 -2.81 12.62
CA PRO A 776 39.57 -2.93 13.51
C PRO A 776 40.13 -1.58 13.96
N GLU A 777 40.30 -0.63 13.02
CA GLU A 777 40.81 0.71 13.36
C GLU A 777 39.85 1.49 14.28
N LEU A 778 38.53 1.30 14.15
CA LEU A 778 37.58 1.94 15.06
C LEU A 778 37.71 1.35 16.47
N LEU A 779 37.76 0.02 16.60
CA LEU A 779 37.92 -0.66 17.90
C LEU A 779 39.28 -0.35 18.56
N LYS A 780 40.32 -0.16 17.74
CA LYS A 780 41.67 0.17 18.19
C LYS A 780 41.74 1.56 18.82
N TYR A 781 41.17 2.58 18.17
CA TYR A 781 41.34 3.96 18.59
C TYR A 781 40.20 4.52 19.43
N PHE A 782 38.97 4.04 19.24
CA PHE A 782 37.81 4.60 19.92
C PHE A 782 37.84 4.31 21.44
N LYS A 783 37.66 5.37 22.21
CA LYS A 783 37.54 5.38 23.67
C LYS A 783 36.11 5.77 24.05
N PRO A 784 35.39 4.91 24.78
CA PRO A 784 34.01 5.20 25.17
C PRO A 784 33.96 6.36 26.16
N ASN A 785 32.88 7.12 26.11
CA ASN A 785 32.56 8.17 27.07
C ASN A 785 31.34 7.75 27.90
N PRO A 786 31.17 8.26 29.13
CA PRO A 786 29.97 8.00 29.92
C PRO A 786 28.70 8.41 29.16
N PRO A 787 27.60 7.63 29.26
CA PRO A 787 26.33 7.99 28.67
C PRO A 787 25.81 9.28 29.30
N TRP A 788 24.98 10.00 28.54
CA TRP A 788 24.38 11.23 29.07
C TRP A 788 23.46 10.89 30.24
N LEU A 789 23.64 11.59 31.36
CA LEU A 789 22.75 11.54 32.51
C LEU A 789 21.94 12.83 32.55
N ALA A 790 20.62 12.70 32.62
CA ALA A 790 19.77 13.86 32.85
C ALA A 790 20.17 14.51 34.18
N PRO A 791 20.30 15.85 34.24
CA PRO A 791 20.35 16.53 35.52
C PRO A 791 19.14 16.10 36.35
N LYS A 792 19.35 15.79 37.65
CA LYS A 792 18.24 15.59 38.59
C LYS A 792 17.52 16.92 38.76
N GLU A 793 16.62 17.26 37.85
CA GLU A 793 15.70 18.38 38.04
C GLU A 793 14.55 17.93 38.94
N ASP A 794 14.26 18.72 39.97
CA ASP A 794 13.02 18.65 40.71
C ASP A 794 11.85 18.63 39.72
N SER A 795 10.99 17.62 39.83
CA SER A 795 9.80 17.39 39.01
C SER A 795 8.74 18.47 39.23
N SER A 796 9.08 19.73 38.94
CA SER A 796 8.17 20.85 38.88
C SER A 796 8.63 21.78 37.76
N LYS A 797 8.22 21.49 36.51
CA LYS A 797 7.97 22.47 35.45
C LYS A 797 7.59 21.77 34.15
N ASN A 798 6.29 21.59 33.94
CA ASN A 798 5.54 22.15 32.83
C ASN A 798 4.11 21.58 32.88
N GLY A 799 3.36 22.06 33.87
CA GLY A 799 1.90 21.98 33.86
C GLY A 799 1.36 22.92 32.81
N GLY A 800 1.51 22.55 31.53
CA GLY A 800 0.51 22.97 30.55
C GLY A 800 -0.78 22.26 30.93
N GLU A 801 -1.91 22.96 30.99
CA GLU A 801 -3.21 22.37 31.28
C GLU A 801 -3.40 21.10 30.42
N ASN A 802 -3.34 19.93 31.06
CA ASN A 802 -3.63 18.67 30.40
C ASN A 802 -5.15 18.60 30.25
N ILE A 803 -5.67 19.26 29.22
CA ILE A 803 -7.07 19.15 28.84
C ILE A 803 -7.28 17.71 28.36
N SER A 804 -7.97 16.92 29.18
CA SER A 804 -8.43 15.59 28.81
C SER A 804 -9.39 15.72 27.61
N PRO A 805 -9.29 14.85 26.59
CA PRO A 805 -10.27 14.79 25.51
C PRO A 805 -11.71 14.63 26.01
N ASP A 806 -11.91 13.93 27.14
CA ASP A 806 -13.23 13.65 27.73
C ASP A 806 -13.93 14.90 28.32
N ASN A 807 -13.20 15.99 28.53
CA ASN A 807 -13.77 17.22 29.12
C ASN A 807 -14.45 18.14 28.09
N LYS A 808 -14.49 17.74 26.81
CA LYS A 808 -15.10 18.51 25.72
C LYS A 808 -16.29 17.74 25.14
N ASN A 809 -17.34 18.46 24.74
CA ASN A 809 -18.34 17.85 23.86
C ASN A 809 -17.74 17.63 22.44
N GLU A 810 -18.42 16.81 21.64
CA GLU A 810 -17.89 16.39 20.33
C GLU A 810 -17.60 17.57 19.39
N ASP A 811 -18.52 18.53 19.27
CA ASP A 811 -18.36 19.70 18.40
C ASP A 811 -17.17 20.58 18.81
N GLU A 812 -16.99 20.81 20.11
CA GLU A 812 -15.85 21.55 20.64
C GLU A 812 -14.52 20.84 20.41
N LEU A 813 -14.52 19.50 20.49
CA LEU A 813 -13.34 18.70 20.19
C LEU A 813 -12.98 18.82 18.70
N GLU A 814 -13.95 18.68 17.79
CA GLU A 814 -13.70 18.80 16.35
C GLU A 814 -13.13 20.16 15.97
N ARG A 815 -13.76 21.25 16.43
CA ARG A 815 -13.29 22.62 16.17
C ARG A 815 -11.89 22.84 16.74
N PHE A 816 -11.62 22.32 17.93
CA PHE A 816 -10.31 22.45 18.58
C PHE A 816 -9.21 21.69 17.83
N LEU A 817 -9.44 20.43 17.47
CA LEU A 817 -8.48 19.61 16.71
C LEU A 817 -8.18 20.23 15.34
N PHE A 818 -9.20 20.79 14.67
CA PHE A 818 -9.01 21.49 13.41
C PHE A 818 -8.24 22.82 13.59
N HIS A 819 -8.47 23.55 14.68
CA HIS A 819 -7.68 24.75 15.01
C HIS A 819 -6.20 24.42 15.21
N ILE A 820 -5.87 23.32 15.90
CA ILE A 820 -4.47 22.88 16.04
C ILE A 820 -3.86 22.53 14.68
N PHE A 821 -4.62 21.88 13.79
CA PHE A 821 -4.18 21.63 12.42
C PHE A 821 -3.78 22.93 11.72
N LEU A 822 -4.64 23.97 11.75
CA LEU A 822 -4.37 25.26 11.11
C LEU A 822 -3.09 25.90 11.65
N ASN A 823 -2.93 25.92 12.97
CA ASN A 823 -1.72 26.44 13.62
C ASN A 823 -0.46 25.68 13.17
N ASN A 824 -0.47 24.35 13.18
CA ASN A 824 0.68 23.55 12.73
C ASN A 824 0.98 23.73 11.24
N ARG A 825 -0.04 24.02 10.44
CA ARG A 825 0.09 24.18 9.00
C ARG A 825 0.63 25.55 8.59
N PHE A 826 0.13 26.61 9.22
CA PHE A 826 0.38 27.99 8.79
C PHE A 826 1.31 28.77 9.71
N ASN A 827 1.42 28.36 10.97
CA ASN A 827 2.32 28.90 11.98
C ASN A 827 3.27 27.82 12.53
N PRO A 828 4.06 27.13 11.67
CA PRO A 828 4.99 26.11 12.15
C PRO A 828 6.06 26.78 13.03
N ARG A 829 6.28 26.19 14.23
CA ARG A 829 7.34 26.61 15.16
C ARG A 829 8.73 26.40 14.59
#